data_AF-A0A1I8F0V4-F1
#
_entry.id   AF-A0A1I8F0V4-F1
#
_cell.length_a   1.000
_cell.length_b   1.000
_cell.length_c   1.000
_cell.angle_alpha   90.00
_cell.angle_beta   90.00
_cell.angle_gamma   90.00
#
_symmetry.space_group_name_H-M   'P 1'
#
loop_
_entity.id
_entity.type
_entity.pdbx_description
1 polymer ?
#
loop_
_entity_poly.entity_id
_entity_poly.type
_entity_poly.pdbx_seq_one_letter_code
_entity_poly.pdbx_strand_id
1 'polypeptide(L)'
;METGAALTRALSRCADLGVHLINYSYGEATNFPNSGRIIEALDRVVRRHGILFFSSAGNCGPALSTGGCPGTTTTSVIGVGAYLSPTMMEAMYSMRDKIPPTLYPWSSRGPTADGALGVSICGPGAAITGVPKFTLKASQLMNGTSMSSPNVTGTVACLLSALKAQSISWSPYLIRLALENTARLPKDQNRFAVGNGLLQVDDAYNFIHDHQSLISPLLTHFKIKINDVNARGIYLRERYQTCYMNTYVIAVQPEFKPESDNDAKIAFEKHLVLTCVASYVKYPKQFTLMHQEREFTISLDPVGLEAGVAHFTEICAYDSENISFGPLFRIPITVIIPLSLDDNSRYTIKRKLQCKPASPERLFIHVPEDADWACLKLTSCGTQLQAKYVAHIVQLLPNTAYRSTEFHKTVSLEQNQEEQFAVPLRGGRTMELCITKWWSNLGEAMVEAELVFHGALPSPSMLNMFSTETPFHFTVRNSMMRFEDVRPAVTFRHICQPFRPAEAKVQPLGPRDLFFSGLQTFLQKATDAYVELPGITDYLYESAFDDVHIMIFSATKQYIGSSASYPDRYVLKLEKGEYRVRVQIRHEDASLLEKYRETVLILRLKLATPISLDCFSNYESAVKGEGKKFGTKRMKPGEISVVYIGPVPEDKLPKFGWPGCYLAGALCLSDIELARSHVQYQVTYTFPEWTHKQTKTVSSVALVKKKEDFAPDSMQAMNEALRDFYVQWLGKLQDVVDANDLYGHLIAENPKNLRIMQAQLKRLFDHKCNPENHSRILELVDAILDAAKPDEVLKYLGSKHENSESDIIIRADMENRKNAIIDALVIKADALVDEHLAISTQEIPKSFRHGLNVDVGTKTEKTSQASVELTKRSSISDFQLIEDTKKKDTEDTGGAGDLLATLESDQITDTLPAAIETAESDQPGRTVKVTLKEVDTAYYEVLKWLEATDSKVLILSAKQAVAHAHYGRALKYLRKASDDKNFANNLVVEAAAVELVEQLGWVHIANNLRNQMIIKYRNDYRLF
;
A
#
# COMPACT_ATOMS: atom_id res chain seq x y z
N MET A 1 9.34 3.31 -2.98
CA MET A 1 9.71 2.01 -2.40
C MET A 1 10.23 1.14 -3.52
N GLU A 2 11.06 0.18 -3.18
CA GLU A 2 11.54 -0.87 -4.05
C GLU A 2 10.39 -1.83 -4.37
N THR A 3 10.42 -2.48 -5.53
CA THR A 3 9.43 -3.50 -5.93
C THR A 3 10.15 -4.72 -6.47
N GLY A 4 9.59 -5.90 -6.26
CA GLY A 4 10.22 -7.15 -6.69
C GLY A 4 10.38 -7.23 -8.21
N ALA A 5 9.44 -6.67 -8.97
CA ALA A 5 9.56 -6.52 -10.42
C ALA A 5 10.74 -5.62 -10.83
N ALA A 6 11.02 -4.54 -10.09
CA ALA A 6 12.16 -3.68 -10.39
C ALA A 6 13.49 -4.39 -10.09
N LEU A 7 13.58 -5.11 -8.96
CA LEU A 7 14.77 -5.87 -8.60
C LEU A 7 15.05 -7.01 -9.58
N THR A 8 14.05 -7.86 -9.87
CA THR A 8 14.20 -9.00 -10.79
C THR A 8 14.58 -8.56 -12.21
N ARG A 9 13.92 -7.52 -12.75
CA ARG A 9 14.31 -6.89 -14.03
C ARG A 9 15.75 -6.36 -14.02
N ALA A 10 16.15 -5.64 -12.96
CA ALA A 10 17.50 -5.08 -12.85
C ALA A 10 18.58 -6.17 -12.74
N LEU A 11 18.33 -7.20 -11.92
CA LEU A 11 19.19 -8.38 -11.75
C LEU A 11 19.38 -9.13 -13.08
N SER A 12 18.28 -9.40 -13.80
CA SER A 12 18.35 -10.02 -15.13
C SER A 12 19.19 -9.18 -16.08
N ARG A 13 18.93 -7.87 -16.16
CA ARG A 13 19.67 -6.98 -17.07
C ARG A 13 21.16 -6.86 -16.72
N CYS A 14 21.51 -6.94 -15.44
CA CYS A 14 22.90 -7.00 -15.00
C CYS A 14 23.60 -8.28 -15.47
N ALA A 15 22.92 -9.43 -15.41
CA ALA A 15 23.41 -10.69 -15.93
C ALA A 15 23.58 -10.66 -17.47
N ASP A 16 22.59 -10.15 -18.20
CA ASP A 16 22.64 -10.00 -19.67
C ASP A 16 23.81 -9.13 -20.16
N LEU A 17 24.14 -8.08 -19.38
CA LEU A 17 25.22 -7.14 -19.67
C LEU A 17 26.60 -7.63 -19.20
N GLY A 18 26.69 -8.76 -18.50
CA GLY A 18 27.95 -9.26 -17.94
C GLY A 18 28.60 -8.30 -16.95
N VAL A 19 27.82 -7.60 -16.12
CA VAL A 19 28.39 -6.67 -15.13
C VAL A 19 29.15 -7.44 -14.04
N HIS A 20 30.24 -6.88 -13.53
CA HIS A 20 31.10 -7.58 -12.57
C HIS A 20 30.68 -7.34 -11.12
N LEU A 21 30.05 -6.19 -10.86
CA LEU A 21 29.79 -5.63 -9.54
C LEU A 21 28.42 -4.95 -9.53
N ILE A 22 27.66 -5.15 -8.45
CA ILE A 22 26.41 -4.44 -8.16
C ILE A 22 26.54 -3.80 -6.78
N ASN A 23 26.19 -2.51 -6.68
CA ASN A 23 25.96 -1.84 -5.39
C ASN A 23 24.45 -1.63 -5.18
N TYR A 24 23.94 -2.06 -4.05
CA TYR A 24 22.54 -1.90 -3.66
C TYR A 24 22.42 -1.20 -2.31
N SER A 25 22.16 0.11 -2.33
CA SER A 25 22.14 0.97 -1.13
C SER A 25 20.74 1.19 -0.56
N TYR A 26 19.93 0.13 -0.62
CA TYR A 26 18.49 0.07 -0.38
C TYR A 26 18.17 -1.17 0.49
N GLY A 27 16.98 -1.26 1.08
CA GLY A 27 16.63 -2.39 1.95
C GLY A 27 15.60 -2.12 3.04
N GLU A 28 14.95 -3.19 3.49
CA GLU A 28 13.91 -3.21 4.53
C GLU A 28 14.19 -4.32 5.57
N ALA A 29 13.45 -4.34 6.67
CA ALA A 29 13.47 -5.49 7.58
C ALA A 29 12.75 -6.69 6.93
N THR A 30 13.10 -7.93 7.33
CA THR A 30 12.49 -9.16 6.83
C THR A 30 12.01 -10.05 7.98
N ASN A 31 10.91 -10.76 7.76
CA ASN A 31 10.41 -11.79 8.67
C ASN A 31 11.22 -13.10 8.58
N PHE A 32 11.79 -13.39 7.42
CA PHE A 32 12.54 -14.62 7.14
C PHE A 32 13.89 -14.27 6.51
N PRO A 33 15.01 -14.32 7.27
CA PRO A 33 16.34 -14.19 6.71
C PRO A 33 16.64 -15.28 5.67
N ASN A 34 17.44 -14.94 4.66
CA ASN A 34 17.99 -15.85 3.66
C ASN A 34 16.97 -16.72 2.91
N SER A 35 15.75 -16.21 2.73
CA SER A 35 14.64 -16.90 2.05
C SER A 35 13.84 -15.91 1.20
N GLY A 36 13.09 -16.43 0.23
CA GLY A 36 12.22 -15.65 -0.66
C GLY A 36 12.74 -15.54 -2.09
N ARG A 37 11.80 -15.27 -3.00
CA ARG A 37 12.01 -15.36 -4.44
C ARG A 37 13.02 -14.34 -4.98
N ILE A 38 13.01 -13.13 -4.44
CA ILE A 38 14.00 -12.08 -4.76
C ILE A 38 15.41 -12.52 -4.31
N ILE A 39 15.51 -13.22 -3.18
CA ILE A 39 16.77 -13.70 -2.62
C ILE A 39 17.35 -14.83 -3.46
N GLU A 40 16.52 -15.77 -3.94
CA GLU A 40 16.92 -16.78 -4.93
C GLU A 40 17.43 -16.16 -6.23
N ALA A 41 16.74 -15.12 -6.74
CA ALA A 41 17.14 -14.44 -7.97
C ALA A 41 18.50 -13.72 -7.82
N LEU A 42 18.75 -13.10 -6.66
CA LEU A 42 20.02 -12.46 -6.31
C LEU A 42 21.13 -13.52 -6.19
N ASP A 43 20.84 -14.62 -5.48
CA ASP A 43 21.77 -15.73 -5.28
C ASP A 43 22.17 -16.42 -6.59
N ARG A 44 21.21 -16.61 -7.51
CA ARG A 44 21.44 -17.07 -8.89
C ARG A 44 22.37 -16.14 -9.67
N VAL A 45 22.18 -14.82 -9.56
CA VAL A 45 23.06 -13.82 -10.20
C VAL A 45 24.49 -13.91 -9.66
N VAL A 46 24.68 -14.04 -8.34
CA VAL A 46 26.01 -14.16 -7.74
C VAL A 46 26.69 -15.48 -8.11
N ARG A 47 26.02 -16.61 -7.86
CA ARG A 47 26.64 -17.95 -7.99
C ARG A 47 26.82 -18.41 -9.44
N ARG A 48 25.84 -18.14 -10.32
CA ARG A 48 25.91 -18.57 -11.73
C ARG A 48 26.72 -17.61 -12.57
N HIS A 49 26.36 -16.32 -12.56
CA HIS A 49 26.98 -15.31 -13.43
C HIS A 49 28.29 -14.74 -12.86
N GLY A 50 28.66 -15.07 -11.62
CA GLY A 50 29.92 -14.63 -11.02
C GLY A 50 29.93 -13.14 -10.63
N ILE A 51 28.75 -12.54 -10.46
CA ILE A 51 28.59 -11.11 -10.18
C ILE A 51 28.73 -10.88 -8.67
N LEU A 52 29.58 -9.93 -8.27
CA LEU A 52 29.73 -9.56 -6.86
C LEU A 52 28.64 -8.57 -6.44
N PHE A 53 27.89 -8.91 -5.39
CA PHE A 53 26.78 -8.08 -4.90
C PHE A 53 27.11 -7.46 -3.53
N PHE A 54 27.24 -6.14 -3.51
CA PHE A 54 27.47 -5.34 -2.31
C PHE A 54 26.18 -4.63 -1.91
N SER A 55 25.90 -4.61 -0.61
CA SER A 55 24.73 -3.91 -0.10
C SER A 55 25.00 -3.24 1.25
N SER A 56 24.33 -2.12 1.48
CA SER A 56 24.33 -1.45 2.78
C SER A 56 23.75 -2.37 3.87
N ALA A 57 24.42 -2.47 5.03
CA ALA A 57 23.94 -3.30 6.15
C ALA A 57 22.62 -2.80 6.79
N GLY A 58 22.31 -1.51 6.64
CA GLY A 58 21.11 -0.86 7.17
C GLY A 58 21.45 0.30 8.11
N ASN A 59 20.45 1.16 8.34
CA ASN A 59 20.57 2.35 9.19
C ASN A 59 19.64 2.28 10.42
N CYS A 60 19.39 1.08 10.95
CA CYS A 60 18.44 0.80 12.03
C CYS A 60 19.11 0.44 13.38
N GLY A 61 20.40 0.71 13.56
CA GLY A 61 21.06 0.61 14.88
C GLY A 61 20.49 1.61 15.92
N PRO A 62 20.87 1.51 17.21
CA PRO A 62 22.06 0.82 17.72
C PRO A 62 21.89 -0.59 18.28
N ALA A 63 20.66 -1.09 18.48
CA ALA A 63 20.40 -2.44 19.03
C ALA A 63 20.99 -3.56 18.14
N LEU A 64 21.19 -4.75 18.72
CA LEU A 64 21.58 -5.94 17.97
C LEU A 64 20.38 -6.49 17.18
N SER A 65 20.66 -7.31 16.17
CA SER A 65 19.63 -7.90 15.29
C SER A 65 18.79 -6.88 14.52
N THR A 66 19.41 -5.74 14.17
CA THR A 66 18.82 -4.63 13.41
C THR A 66 19.22 -4.63 11.93
N GLY A 67 19.85 -5.71 11.47
CA GLY A 67 20.27 -5.92 10.09
C GLY A 67 19.09 -5.99 9.11
N GLY A 68 19.21 -5.28 7.98
CA GLY A 68 18.21 -5.27 6.91
C GLY A 68 18.50 -6.26 5.77
N CYS A 69 17.45 -6.51 4.97
CA CYS A 69 17.44 -7.29 3.74
C CYS A 69 17.68 -6.39 2.51
N PRO A 70 18.48 -6.79 1.52
CA PRO A 70 19.23 -8.05 1.43
C PRO A 70 20.57 -8.03 2.19
N GLY A 71 21.05 -6.85 2.59
CA GLY A 71 22.45 -6.62 2.95
C GLY A 71 23.04 -7.44 4.09
N THR A 72 22.26 -7.81 5.11
CA THR A 72 22.76 -8.64 6.23
C THR A 72 22.11 -10.02 6.28
N THR A 73 20.91 -10.14 5.73
CA THR A 73 20.10 -11.35 5.81
C THR A 73 20.32 -12.32 4.66
N THR A 74 21.20 -12.02 3.69
CA THR A 74 21.45 -12.88 2.51
C THR A 74 22.88 -13.42 2.48
N THR A 75 23.08 -14.73 2.26
CA THR A 75 24.42 -15.34 2.19
C THR A 75 25.26 -14.82 1.02
N SER A 76 24.68 -14.66 -0.16
CA SER A 76 25.41 -14.25 -1.38
C SER A 76 25.78 -12.77 -1.44
N VAL A 77 25.30 -11.97 -0.47
CA VAL A 77 25.55 -10.52 -0.41
C VAL A 77 26.67 -10.20 0.57
N ILE A 78 27.51 -9.23 0.19
CA ILE A 78 28.51 -8.63 1.07
C ILE A 78 27.88 -7.41 1.76
N GLY A 79 27.55 -7.58 3.05
CA GLY A 79 26.92 -6.55 3.86
C GLY A 79 27.92 -5.54 4.42
N VAL A 80 27.74 -4.25 4.11
CA VAL A 80 28.71 -3.21 4.43
C VAL A 80 28.23 -2.27 5.55
N GLY A 81 28.95 -2.27 6.67
CA GLY A 81 28.76 -1.37 7.83
C GLY A 81 29.35 0.04 7.62
N ALA A 82 28.84 1.04 8.35
CA ALA A 82 29.20 2.45 8.18
C ALA A 82 30.24 2.92 9.23
N TYR A 83 31.52 2.85 8.87
CA TYR A 83 32.65 3.31 9.68
C TYR A 83 32.81 4.83 9.62
N LEU A 84 33.22 5.42 10.74
CA LEU A 84 33.46 6.85 10.92
C LEU A 84 34.87 7.06 11.48
N SER A 85 35.76 7.61 10.65
CA SER A 85 37.14 7.91 11.05
C SER A 85 37.28 9.30 11.69
N PRO A 86 38.30 9.51 12.56
CA PRO A 86 38.61 10.84 13.11
C PRO A 86 38.85 11.91 12.04
N THR A 87 39.45 11.54 10.90
CA THR A 87 39.69 12.44 9.77
C THR A 87 38.40 12.87 9.08
N MET A 88 37.41 11.97 8.97
CA MET A 88 36.08 12.33 8.44
C MET A 88 35.34 13.32 9.34
N MET A 89 35.45 13.15 10.67
CA MET A 89 34.84 14.07 11.65
C MET A 89 35.36 15.51 11.49
N GLU A 90 36.68 15.65 11.33
CA GLU A 90 37.34 16.95 11.09
C GLU A 90 37.01 17.51 9.70
N ALA A 91 37.34 16.78 8.64
CA ALA A 91 37.29 17.31 7.27
C ALA A 91 35.87 17.45 6.69
N MET A 92 34.94 16.58 7.09
CA MET A 92 33.58 16.53 6.51
C MET A 92 32.52 17.17 7.40
N TYR A 93 32.73 17.17 8.72
CA TYR A 93 31.76 17.67 9.70
C TYR A 93 32.23 18.89 10.48
N SER A 94 33.46 19.37 10.25
CA SER A 94 34.05 20.49 10.97
C SER A 94 33.99 20.31 12.49
N MET A 95 34.11 19.07 12.98
CA MET A 95 34.05 18.81 14.42
C MET A 95 35.25 19.42 15.13
N ARG A 96 34.97 20.18 16.20
CA ARG A 96 35.97 20.85 17.03
C ARG A 96 37.00 19.86 17.60
N ASP A 97 36.53 18.71 18.07
CA ASP A 97 37.35 17.68 18.70
C ASP A 97 37.05 16.32 18.07
N LYS A 98 38.06 15.44 18.02
CA LYS A 98 37.99 14.10 17.44
C LYS A 98 37.60 13.08 18.52
N ILE A 99 36.70 12.15 18.20
CA ILE A 99 36.46 10.95 19.01
C ILE A 99 37.20 9.74 18.41
N PRO A 100 37.43 8.65 19.16
CA PRO A 100 38.06 7.44 18.61
C PRO A 100 37.33 6.89 17.38
N PRO A 101 38.01 6.16 16.49
CA PRO A 101 37.38 5.56 15.32
C PRO A 101 36.24 4.63 15.73
N THR A 102 35.09 4.79 15.08
CA THR A 102 33.84 4.13 15.51
C THR A 102 32.94 3.87 14.30
N LEU A 103 31.70 3.44 14.53
CA LEU A 103 30.66 3.40 13.52
C LEU A 103 29.60 4.45 13.82
N TYR A 104 28.86 4.83 12.78
CA TYR A 104 27.65 5.62 13.01
C TYR A 104 26.71 4.91 13.98
N PRO A 105 26.11 5.60 14.97
CA PRO A 105 25.25 4.96 15.98
C PRO A 105 24.12 4.15 15.37
N TRP A 106 23.55 4.65 14.27
CA TRP A 106 22.47 4.01 13.52
C TRP A 106 22.93 2.94 12.52
N SER A 107 24.22 2.67 12.32
CA SER A 107 24.64 1.53 11.48
C SER A 107 24.02 0.25 12.05
N SER A 108 23.25 -0.48 11.26
CA SER A 108 22.63 -1.74 11.68
C SER A 108 23.68 -2.75 12.13
N ARG A 109 23.30 -3.62 13.08
CA ARG A 109 24.19 -4.57 13.74
C ARG A 109 23.60 -5.98 13.74
N GLY A 110 24.48 -6.97 13.63
CA GLY A 110 24.15 -8.38 13.85
C GLY A 110 23.92 -8.74 15.33
N PRO A 111 23.80 -10.03 15.66
CA PRO A 111 23.61 -11.13 14.70
C PRO A 111 22.20 -11.06 14.11
N THR A 112 21.97 -11.65 12.94
CA THR A 112 20.63 -11.82 12.39
C THR A 112 19.85 -12.92 13.14
N ALA A 113 18.53 -12.98 12.98
CA ALA A 113 17.68 -13.92 13.72
C ALA A 113 18.01 -15.41 13.47
N ASP A 114 18.61 -15.71 12.31
CA ASP A 114 19.14 -17.02 11.92
C ASP A 114 20.63 -17.23 12.27
N GLY A 115 21.15 -16.41 13.18
CA GLY A 115 22.45 -16.53 13.83
C GLY A 115 23.69 -16.11 13.02
N ALA A 116 23.52 -15.66 11.77
CA ALA A 116 24.63 -15.07 11.02
C ALA A 116 25.15 -13.79 11.70
N LEU A 117 26.42 -13.46 11.50
CA LEU A 117 26.97 -12.16 11.92
C LEU A 117 26.32 -10.98 11.18
N GLY A 118 25.77 -11.23 9.99
CA GLY A 118 25.02 -10.26 9.18
C GLY A 118 25.91 -9.27 8.44
N VAL A 119 26.71 -8.48 9.16
CA VAL A 119 27.70 -7.58 8.56
C VAL A 119 28.92 -8.38 8.11
N SER A 120 29.34 -8.25 6.85
CA SER A 120 30.55 -8.89 6.32
C SER A 120 31.81 -8.10 6.66
N ILE A 121 31.80 -6.81 6.34
CA ILE A 121 32.91 -5.86 6.48
C ILE A 121 32.36 -4.43 6.69
N CYS A 122 33.22 -3.47 6.99
CA CYS A 122 32.86 -2.04 7.01
C CYS A 122 33.76 -1.18 6.13
N GLY A 123 33.26 0.01 5.79
CA GLY A 123 33.93 1.03 4.98
C GLY A 123 33.49 2.45 5.38
N PRO A 124 34.11 3.50 4.82
CA PRO A 124 33.83 4.89 5.20
C PRO A 124 32.37 5.29 4.91
N GLY A 125 31.60 5.54 5.97
CA GLY A 125 30.15 5.75 5.93
C GLY A 125 29.68 7.16 5.63
N ALA A 126 30.52 8.04 5.06
CA ALA A 126 30.12 9.37 4.63
C ALA A 126 30.88 9.79 3.36
N ALA A 127 30.23 10.59 2.53
CA ALA A 127 30.79 11.14 1.30
C ALA A 127 30.26 12.56 1.04
N ILE A 128 31.10 13.45 0.52
CA ILE A 128 30.65 14.63 -0.22
C ILE A 128 30.59 14.20 -1.68
N THR A 129 29.38 14.06 -2.23
CA THR A 129 29.17 13.45 -3.55
C THR A 129 28.24 14.29 -4.42
N GLY A 130 28.28 14.05 -5.73
CA GLY A 130 27.42 14.73 -6.70
C GLY A 130 25.95 14.42 -6.48
N VAL A 131 25.08 15.42 -6.68
CA VAL A 131 23.62 15.27 -6.55
C VAL A 131 22.91 15.75 -7.83
N PRO A 132 21.68 15.29 -8.11
CA PRO A 132 20.95 15.69 -9.31
C PRO A 132 20.75 17.22 -9.40
N LYS A 133 20.91 17.79 -10.60
CA LYS A 133 20.85 19.26 -10.83
C LYS A 133 19.54 19.92 -10.35
N PHE A 134 18.42 19.19 -10.33
CA PHE A 134 17.14 19.70 -9.82
C PHE A 134 17.17 20.06 -8.32
N THR A 135 18.15 19.55 -7.56
CA THR A 135 18.38 19.93 -6.15
C THR A 135 19.03 21.30 -5.98
N LEU A 136 19.38 21.97 -7.09
CA LEU A 136 20.08 23.27 -7.16
C LEU A 136 21.44 23.27 -6.44
N LYS A 137 22.08 22.11 -6.35
CA LYS A 137 23.41 21.91 -5.75
C LYS A 137 24.27 21.04 -6.67
N ALA A 138 25.58 21.29 -6.68
CA ALA A 138 26.53 20.44 -7.41
C ALA A 138 26.91 19.19 -6.60
N SER A 139 27.05 19.33 -5.28
CA SER A 139 27.40 18.26 -4.36
C SER A 139 26.71 18.41 -3.00
N GLN A 140 26.62 17.30 -2.26
CA GLN A 140 26.07 17.28 -0.90
C GLN A 140 26.82 16.27 -0.02
N LEU A 141 26.99 16.61 1.26
CA LEU A 141 27.42 15.69 2.31
C LEU A 141 26.28 14.74 2.67
N MET A 142 26.51 13.44 2.57
CA MET A 142 25.58 12.38 2.96
C MET A 142 26.30 11.31 3.81
N ASN A 143 25.54 10.59 4.64
CA ASN A 143 26.09 9.52 5.49
C ASN A 143 25.13 8.34 5.71
N GLY A 144 25.69 7.26 6.26
CA GLY A 144 25.03 5.99 6.52
C GLY A 144 25.66 4.84 5.73
N THR A 145 25.13 3.64 5.91
CA THR A 145 25.60 2.44 5.18
C THR A 145 25.45 2.57 3.66
N SER A 146 24.52 3.43 3.20
CA SER A 146 24.30 3.78 1.81
C SER A 146 25.44 4.59 1.16
N MET A 147 26.35 5.17 1.94
CA MET A 147 27.60 5.77 1.44
C MET A 147 28.79 4.81 1.58
N SER A 148 28.75 3.92 2.57
CA SER A 148 29.79 2.90 2.78
C SER A 148 29.78 1.83 1.68
N SER A 149 28.60 1.31 1.32
CA SER A 149 28.43 0.28 0.30
C SER A 149 29.01 0.67 -1.08
N PRO A 150 28.70 1.86 -1.67
CA PRO A 150 29.28 2.24 -2.95
C PRO A 150 30.78 2.56 -2.86
N ASN A 151 31.27 3.04 -1.71
CA ASN A 151 32.70 3.26 -1.47
C ASN A 151 33.46 1.92 -1.55
N VAL A 152 33.04 0.93 -0.79
CA VAL A 152 33.57 -0.45 -0.85
C VAL A 152 33.44 -1.04 -2.25
N THR A 153 32.30 -0.87 -2.93
CA THR A 153 32.10 -1.39 -4.30
C THR A 153 33.08 -0.77 -5.29
N GLY A 154 33.32 0.54 -5.21
CA GLY A 154 34.30 1.24 -6.05
C GLY A 154 35.73 0.80 -5.76
N THR A 155 36.09 0.62 -4.49
CA THR A 155 37.40 0.07 -4.10
C THR A 155 37.60 -1.35 -4.65
N VAL A 156 36.58 -2.21 -4.59
CA VAL A 156 36.63 -3.56 -5.18
C VAL A 156 36.66 -3.52 -6.71
N ALA A 157 36.09 -2.51 -7.36
CA ALA A 157 36.27 -2.31 -8.82
C ALA A 157 37.73 -2.06 -9.21
N CYS A 158 38.49 -1.31 -8.39
CA CYS A 158 39.93 -1.15 -8.57
C CYS A 158 40.66 -2.50 -8.38
N LEU A 159 40.32 -3.28 -7.35
CA LEU A 159 40.86 -4.63 -7.12
C LEU A 159 40.65 -5.54 -8.34
N LEU A 160 39.41 -5.65 -8.85
CA LEU A 160 39.12 -6.44 -10.05
C LEU A 160 39.85 -5.93 -11.29
N SER A 161 40.11 -4.62 -11.40
CA SER A 161 40.87 -4.04 -12.51
C SER A 161 42.34 -4.46 -12.46
N ALA A 162 42.94 -4.50 -11.27
CA ALA A 162 44.30 -5.01 -11.08
C ALA A 162 44.40 -6.52 -11.39
N LEU A 163 43.46 -7.33 -10.90
CA LEU A 163 43.42 -8.78 -11.21
C LEU A 163 43.30 -9.04 -12.72
N LYS A 164 42.42 -8.30 -13.42
CA LYS A 164 42.31 -8.35 -14.89
C LYS A 164 43.60 -7.98 -15.61
N ALA A 165 44.27 -6.91 -15.18
CA ALA A 165 45.53 -6.48 -15.79
C ALA A 165 46.64 -7.54 -15.67
N GLN A 166 46.59 -8.37 -14.63
CA GLN A 166 47.53 -9.48 -14.39
C GLN A 166 47.04 -10.84 -14.93
N SER A 167 45.90 -10.87 -15.64
CA SER A 167 45.23 -12.11 -16.10
C SER A 167 44.91 -13.13 -14.97
N ILE A 168 44.77 -12.65 -13.73
CA ILE A 168 44.40 -13.49 -12.57
C ILE A 168 42.89 -13.74 -12.62
N SER A 169 42.50 -15.02 -12.55
CA SER A 169 41.08 -15.41 -12.47
C SER A 169 40.55 -15.31 -11.04
N TRP A 170 39.27 -14.95 -10.89
CA TRP A 170 38.61 -14.86 -9.58
C TRP A 170 37.21 -15.48 -9.59
N SER A 171 36.68 -15.76 -8.40
CA SER A 171 35.27 -16.07 -8.17
C SER A 171 34.71 -15.12 -7.10
N PRO A 172 33.37 -14.93 -7.01
CA PRO A 172 32.77 -14.15 -5.93
C PRO A 172 33.16 -14.66 -4.54
N TYR A 173 33.34 -15.97 -4.42
CA TYR A 173 33.79 -16.62 -3.19
C TYR A 173 35.23 -16.25 -2.83
N LEU A 174 36.19 -16.38 -3.76
CA LEU A 174 37.59 -16.02 -3.51
C LEU A 174 37.73 -14.54 -3.16
N ILE A 175 37.00 -13.66 -3.85
CA ILE A 175 36.98 -12.23 -3.53
C ILE A 175 36.42 -12.00 -2.14
N ARG A 176 35.25 -12.58 -1.79
CA ARG A 176 34.69 -12.46 -0.44
C ARG A 176 35.65 -12.96 0.64
N LEU A 177 36.27 -14.12 0.41
CA LEU A 177 37.23 -14.74 1.33
C LEU A 177 38.41 -13.82 1.58
N ALA A 178 39.00 -13.25 0.51
CA ALA A 178 40.07 -12.27 0.62
C ALA A 178 39.64 -11.04 1.43
N LEU A 179 38.50 -10.42 1.09
CA LEU A 179 37.98 -9.24 1.77
C LEU A 179 37.67 -9.48 3.25
N GLU A 180 37.15 -10.66 3.61
CA GLU A 180 36.83 -11.02 5.00
C GLU A 180 38.06 -11.47 5.80
N ASN A 181 39.07 -12.09 5.16
CA ASN A 181 40.28 -12.58 5.84
C ASN A 181 41.33 -11.48 6.07
N THR A 182 41.38 -10.44 5.22
CA THR A 182 42.32 -9.31 5.35
C THR A 182 41.74 -8.06 6.01
N ALA A 183 40.44 -8.05 6.31
CA ALA A 183 39.79 -6.92 6.97
C ALA A 183 40.42 -6.61 8.34
N ARG A 184 40.74 -5.33 8.58
CA ARG A 184 41.36 -4.90 9.83
C ARG A 184 40.30 -4.58 10.88
N LEU A 185 40.19 -5.40 11.91
CA LEU A 185 39.33 -5.15 13.07
C LEU A 185 39.78 -3.87 13.81
N PRO A 186 38.96 -2.80 13.92
CA PRO A 186 39.31 -1.63 14.70
C PRO A 186 39.38 -1.96 16.20
N LYS A 187 40.30 -1.32 16.92
CA LYS A 187 40.40 -1.47 18.39
C LYS A 187 39.08 -1.11 19.07
N ASP A 188 38.76 -1.83 20.14
CA ASP A 188 37.59 -1.62 21.00
C ASP A 188 36.22 -1.68 20.29
N GLN A 189 36.16 -2.22 19.06
CA GLN A 189 34.91 -2.45 18.32
C GLN A 189 34.50 -3.92 18.31
N ASN A 190 33.19 -4.17 18.41
CA ASN A 190 32.64 -5.53 18.34
C ASN A 190 32.33 -5.95 16.89
N ARG A 191 32.44 -7.25 16.62
CA ARG A 191 32.18 -7.84 15.29
C ARG A 191 30.74 -7.63 14.81
N PHE A 192 29.76 -7.49 15.71
CA PHE A 192 28.35 -7.24 15.34
C PHE A 192 28.16 -5.96 14.51
N ALA A 193 29.05 -4.97 14.65
CA ALA A 193 28.97 -3.70 13.92
C ALA A 193 29.89 -3.63 12.70
N VAL A 194 31.09 -4.23 12.76
CA VAL A 194 32.10 -4.15 11.68
C VAL A 194 32.21 -5.40 10.81
N GLY A 195 31.51 -6.48 11.14
CA GLY A 195 31.74 -7.78 10.53
C GLY A 195 33.13 -8.30 10.88
N ASN A 196 33.91 -8.65 9.85
CA ASN A 196 35.31 -9.03 9.99
C ASN A 196 36.26 -7.82 10.15
N GLY A 197 35.81 -6.59 9.82
CA GLY A 197 36.59 -5.37 10.03
C GLY A 197 36.53 -4.37 8.89
N LEU A 198 37.44 -3.39 8.93
CA LEU A 198 37.58 -2.36 7.90
C LEU A 198 38.33 -2.91 6.68
N LEU A 199 37.75 -2.75 5.49
CA LEU A 199 38.34 -3.13 4.20
C LEU A 199 39.81 -2.68 4.06
N GLN A 200 40.72 -3.62 3.78
CA GLN A 200 42.09 -3.34 3.31
C GLN A 200 42.24 -3.91 1.89
N VAL A 201 42.32 -3.04 0.87
CA VAL A 201 42.28 -3.47 -0.54
C VAL A 201 43.60 -4.05 -1.04
N ASP A 202 44.72 -3.47 -0.62
CA ASP A 202 46.06 -3.90 -1.03
C ASP A 202 46.38 -5.29 -0.45
N ASP A 203 46.06 -5.50 0.84
CA ASP A 203 46.17 -6.80 1.49
C ASP A 203 45.28 -7.85 0.82
N ALA A 204 44.05 -7.49 0.42
CA ALA A 204 43.15 -8.38 -0.30
C ALA A 204 43.66 -8.74 -1.71
N TYR A 205 44.32 -7.81 -2.41
CA TYR A 205 44.98 -8.09 -3.69
C TYR A 205 46.14 -9.09 -3.51
N ASN A 206 47.04 -8.82 -2.56
CA ASN A 206 48.19 -9.68 -2.28
C ASN A 206 47.73 -11.09 -1.88
N PHE A 207 46.73 -11.19 -0.99
CA PHE A 207 46.13 -12.46 -0.58
C PHE A 207 45.62 -13.28 -1.78
N ILE A 208 44.96 -12.65 -2.77
CA ILE A 208 44.49 -13.35 -3.97
C ILE A 208 45.67 -13.75 -4.86
N HIS A 209 46.62 -12.84 -5.07
CA HIS A 209 47.79 -13.10 -5.91
C HIS A 209 48.57 -14.33 -5.44
N ASP A 210 48.82 -14.42 -4.13
CA ASP A 210 49.62 -15.47 -3.50
C ASP A 210 48.91 -16.83 -3.42
N HIS A 211 47.56 -16.85 -3.37
CA HIS A 211 46.79 -18.06 -3.06
C HIS A 211 45.78 -18.50 -4.16
N GLN A 212 45.73 -17.82 -5.31
CA GLN A 212 44.79 -18.10 -6.41
C GLN A 212 44.75 -19.57 -6.89
N SER A 213 45.87 -20.30 -6.77
CA SER A 213 45.99 -21.70 -7.20
C SER A 213 45.46 -22.72 -6.17
N LEU A 214 45.21 -22.31 -4.92
CA LEU A 214 44.81 -23.22 -3.84
C LEU A 214 43.32 -23.57 -3.85
N ILE A 215 42.53 -22.86 -4.67
CA ILE A 215 41.08 -23.02 -4.73
C ILE A 215 40.55 -22.84 -6.15
N SER A 216 39.64 -23.73 -6.57
CA SER A 216 39.03 -23.63 -7.89
C SER A 216 38.12 -22.41 -7.99
N PRO A 217 38.20 -21.60 -9.08
CA PRO A 217 37.26 -20.50 -9.33
C PRO A 217 35.83 -21.00 -9.64
N LEU A 218 35.65 -22.32 -9.79
CA LEU A 218 34.34 -22.96 -9.93
C LEU A 218 33.64 -23.18 -8.58
N LEU A 219 34.34 -23.11 -7.44
CA LEU A 219 33.72 -23.16 -6.12
C LEU A 219 33.01 -21.82 -5.82
N THR A 220 31.73 -21.91 -5.41
CA THR A 220 30.86 -20.74 -5.23
C THR A 220 30.64 -20.34 -3.79
N HIS A 221 30.64 -21.29 -2.85
CA HIS A 221 30.58 -21.10 -1.40
C HIS A 221 30.59 -22.46 -0.67
N PHE A 222 30.60 -22.40 0.66
CA PHE A 222 30.17 -23.49 1.53
C PHE A 222 28.75 -23.19 2.04
N LYS A 223 27.82 -24.12 1.79
CA LYS A 223 26.47 -24.09 2.34
C LYS A 223 26.50 -24.70 3.73
N ILE A 224 25.87 -24.01 4.68
CA ILE A 224 25.81 -24.42 6.09
C ILE A 224 24.34 -24.61 6.46
N LYS A 225 24.04 -25.70 7.18
CA LYS A 225 22.76 -25.91 7.88
C LYS A 225 23.03 -26.26 9.34
N ILE A 226 22.06 -25.99 10.21
CA ILE A 226 22.13 -26.29 11.65
C ILE A 226 20.83 -26.99 12.04
N ASN A 227 20.92 -28.23 12.54
CA ASN A 227 19.77 -29.08 12.88
C ASN A 227 18.72 -29.15 11.76
N ASP A 228 19.17 -29.43 10.53
CA ASP A 228 18.37 -29.45 9.28
C ASP A 228 17.67 -28.13 8.88
N VAL A 229 17.81 -27.07 9.67
CA VAL A 229 17.34 -25.72 9.33
C VAL A 229 18.43 -25.00 8.53
N ASN A 230 18.02 -24.23 7.51
CA ASN A 230 18.89 -23.35 6.72
C ASN A 230 19.36 -22.10 7.51
N ALA A 231 19.75 -22.26 8.78
CA ALA A 231 20.31 -21.21 9.62
C ALA A 231 21.81 -21.02 9.33
N ARG A 232 22.24 -19.76 9.29
CA ARG A 232 23.62 -19.36 8.93
C ARG A 232 24.55 -19.25 10.13
N GLY A 233 24.05 -19.43 11.36
CA GLY A 233 24.82 -19.48 12.59
C GLY A 233 23.96 -19.88 13.80
N ILE A 234 24.59 -19.96 14.97
CA ILE A 234 23.90 -20.34 16.22
C ILE A 234 23.64 -19.07 17.03
N TYR A 235 22.38 -18.84 17.42
CA TYR A 235 22.02 -17.71 18.27
C TYR A 235 21.14 -18.15 19.44
N LEU A 236 21.73 -18.12 20.64
CA LEU A 236 21.03 -18.34 21.89
C LEU A 236 20.75 -16.98 22.51
N ARG A 237 19.48 -16.56 22.49
CA ARG A 237 19.02 -15.27 23.03
C ARG A 237 18.07 -15.45 24.19
N GLU A 238 17.25 -16.51 24.14
CA GLU A 238 16.16 -16.70 25.09
C GLU A 238 16.59 -17.50 26.31
N ARG A 239 16.02 -17.16 27.47
CA ARG A 239 16.36 -17.79 28.75
C ARG A 239 16.30 -19.32 28.70
N TYR A 240 15.28 -19.89 28.07
CA TYR A 240 15.15 -21.34 27.93
C TYR A 240 16.30 -21.96 27.11
N GLN A 241 16.86 -21.26 26.12
CA GLN A 241 18.01 -21.72 25.36
C GLN A 241 19.30 -21.65 26.19
N THR A 242 19.42 -20.68 27.10
CA THR A 242 20.65 -20.41 27.87
C THR A 242 20.73 -21.09 29.23
N CYS A 243 19.68 -21.77 29.68
CA CYS A 243 19.64 -22.41 31.00
C CYS A 243 20.15 -23.87 31.01
N TYR A 244 20.54 -24.45 29.87
CA TYR A 244 21.10 -25.80 29.78
C TYR A 244 22.09 -25.93 28.62
N MET A 245 22.89 -27.00 28.64
CA MET A 245 23.78 -27.36 27.53
C MET A 245 22.95 -27.81 26.32
N ASN A 246 23.26 -27.27 25.14
CA ASN A 246 22.60 -27.60 23.87
C ASN A 246 23.55 -28.37 22.96
N THR A 247 22.99 -29.24 22.12
CA THR A 247 23.74 -29.97 21.08
C THR A 247 23.25 -29.54 19.69
N TYR A 248 24.17 -29.31 18.77
CA TYR A 248 23.87 -28.90 17.40
C TYR A 248 24.59 -29.82 16.40
N VAL A 249 23.86 -30.27 15.38
CA VAL A 249 24.41 -30.91 14.19
C VAL A 249 24.60 -29.83 13.13
N ILE A 250 25.83 -29.72 12.62
CA ILE A 250 26.20 -28.73 11.61
C ILE A 250 26.52 -29.49 10.32
N ALA A 251 25.70 -29.29 9.30
CA ALA A 251 25.96 -29.81 7.96
C ALA A 251 26.72 -28.76 7.15
N VAL A 252 27.77 -29.19 6.45
CA VAL A 252 28.54 -28.35 5.53
C VAL A 252 28.63 -29.05 4.18
N GLN A 253 28.31 -28.32 3.11
CA GLN A 253 28.37 -28.80 1.73
C GLN A 253 29.14 -27.78 0.86
N PRO A 254 30.20 -28.18 0.13
CA PRO A 254 30.82 -27.33 -0.88
C PRO A 254 29.92 -27.28 -2.12
N GLU A 255 29.72 -26.09 -2.67
CA GLU A 255 28.81 -25.86 -3.79
C GLU A 255 29.55 -25.23 -4.96
N PHE A 256 29.49 -25.87 -6.13
CA PHE A 256 30.16 -25.44 -7.35
C PHE A 256 29.20 -24.76 -8.33
N LYS A 257 29.74 -24.07 -9.34
CA LYS A 257 28.92 -23.53 -10.43
C LYS A 257 28.11 -24.66 -11.10
N PRO A 258 26.83 -24.45 -11.49
CA PRO A 258 26.03 -25.49 -12.13
C PRO A 258 26.67 -26.09 -13.39
N GLU A 259 27.46 -25.29 -14.10
CA GLU A 259 28.15 -25.62 -15.35
C GLU A 259 29.57 -26.19 -15.14
N SER A 260 29.97 -26.46 -13.89
CA SER A 260 31.27 -27.09 -13.59
C SER A 260 31.30 -28.56 -14.02
N ASP A 261 32.46 -28.96 -14.52
CA ASP A 261 32.80 -30.33 -14.87
C ASP A 261 32.81 -31.27 -13.65
N ASN A 262 32.74 -32.58 -13.91
CA ASN A 262 32.75 -33.56 -12.84
C ASN A 262 34.16 -33.74 -12.25
N ASP A 263 35.22 -33.49 -13.03
CA ASP A 263 36.59 -33.66 -12.57
C ASP A 263 36.95 -32.67 -11.46
N ALA A 264 36.57 -31.39 -11.59
CA ALA A 264 36.76 -30.40 -10.52
C ALA A 264 35.98 -30.73 -9.23
N LYS A 265 34.86 -31.46 -9.34
CA LYS A 265 34.06 -31.93 -8.17
C LYS A 265 34.71 -33.16 -7.53
N ILE A 266 35.18 -34.11 -8.34
CA ILE A 266 35.86 -35.33 -7.88
C ILE A 266 37.20 -34.98 -7.21
N ALA A 267 37.92 -34.01 -7.76
CA ALA A 267 39.19 -33.52 -7.20
C ALA A 267 39.02 -32.64 -5.95
N PHE A 268 37.79 -32.32 -5.52
CA PHE A 268 37.57 -31.52 -4.32
C PHE A 268 37.69 -32.40 -3.06
N GLU A 269 38.88 -32.39 -2.49
CA GLU A 269 39.17 -32.91 -1.16
C GLU A 269 39.82 -31.83 -0.30
N LYS A 270 39.31 -31.61 0.92
CA LYS A 270 39.95 -30.72 1.91
C LYS A 270 39.97 -31.32 3.31
N HIS A 271 41.16 -31.37 3.90
CA HIS A 271 41.35 -31.73 5.30
C HIS A 271 41.33 -30.46 6.15
N LEU A 272 40.29 -30.28 6.97
CA LEU A 272 40.09 -29.03 7.70
C LEU A 272 40.43 -29.17 9.19
N VAL A 273 41.20 -28.22 9.71
CA VAL A 273 41.41 -28.03 11.15
C VAL A 273 40.35 -27.05 11.64
N LEU A 274 39.51 -27.50 12.57
CA LEU A 274 38.49 -26.65 13.19
C LEU A 274 39.05 -26.03 14.47
N THR A 275 38.83 -24.73 14.64
CA THR A 275 39.20 -23.98 15.85
C THR A 275 38.05 -23.08 16.30
N CYS A 276 37.91 -22.92 17.61
CA CYS A 276 37.04 -21.95 18.24
C CYS A 276 37.67 -21.56 19.59
N VAL A 277 37.64 -20.26 19.91
CA VAL A 277 38.32 -19.66 21.06
C VAL A 277 37.55 -19.89 22.37
N ALA A 278 36.24 -20.09 22.29
CA ALA A 278 35.39 -20.31 23.45
C ALA A 278 35.57 -21.70 24.08
N SER A 279 35.84 -21.74 25.38
CA SER A 279 35.85 -22.97 26.19
C SER A 279 34.47 -23.61 26.34
N TYR A 280 33.41 -22.81 26.25
CA TYR A 280 32.01 -23.25 26.35
C TYR A 280 31.48 -23.94 25.08
N VAL A 281 32.29 -24.06 24.02
CA VAL A 281 31.95 -24.78 22.79
C VAL A 281 32.87 -26.00 22.67
N LYS A 282 32.30 -27.21 22.66
CA LYS A 282 33.02 -28.46 22.35
C LYS A 282 32.71 -28.85 20.92
N TYR A 283 33.75 -29.11 20.14
CA TYR A 283 33.71 -29.34 18.69
C TYR A 283 34.84 -30.30 18.29
N PRO A 284 34.69 -31.09 17.20
CA PRO A 284 35.76 -31.93 16.68
C PRO A 284 36.91 -31.05 16.14
N LYS A 285 38.16 -31.51 16.26
CA LYS A 285 39.35 -30.73 15.85
C LYS A 285 39.72 -30.89 14.37
N GLN A 286 39.26 -31.96 13.74
CA GLN A 286 39.55 -32.29 12.34
C GLN A 286 38.25 -32.61 11.61
N PHE A 287 38.12 -32.16 10.37
CA PHE A 287 36.96 -32.35 9.53
C PHE A 287 37.34 -32.43 8.04
N THR A 288 37.41 -33.65 7.52
CA THR A 288 37.66 -33.95 6.10
C THR A 288 36.37 -33.71 5.30
N LEU A 289 36.37 -32.79 4.32
CA LEU A 289 35.22 -32.41 3.50
C LEU A 289 35.46 -32.64 2.00
N MET A 290 34.60 -33.46 1.39
CA MET A 290 34.60 -33.87 -0.01
C MET A 290 33.47 -33.14 -0.74
N HIS A 291 33.28 -33.37 -2.06
CA HIS A 291 32.08 -32.92 -2.78
C HIS A 291 30.81 -33.72 -2.39
N GLN A 292 30.42 -33.61 -1.13
CA GLN A 292 29.16 -34.11 -0.56
C GLN A 292 28.77 -33.24 0.65
N GLU A 293 27.50 -33.28 1.05
CA GLU A 293 27.11 -32.75 2.36
C GLU A 293 27.68 -33.66 3.46
N ARG A 294 28.38 -33.08 4.44
CA ARG A 294 28.93 -33.81 5.58
C ARG A 294 28.65 -33.07 6.87
N GLU A 295 28.30 -33.83 7.89
CA GLU A 295 27.90 -33.32 9.21
C GLU A 295 28.97 -33.51 10.27
N PHE A 296 28.92 -32.64 11.27
CA PHE A 296 29.57 -32.84 12.56
C PHE A 296 28.76 -32.25 13.71
N THR A 297 28.89 -32.83 14.89
CA THR A 297 28.14 -32.42 16.08
C THR A 297 28.99 -31.56 17.00
N ILE A 298 28.40 -30.52 17.57
CA ILE A 298 28.99 -29.70 18.63
C ILE A 298 28.09 -29.68 19.88
N SER A 299 28.66 -29.41 21.05
CA SER A 299 27.89 -29.10 22.25
C SER A 299 28.27 -27.72 22.79
N LEU A 300 27.29 -26.89 23.07
CA LEU A 300 27.44 -25.53 23.59
C LEU A 300 26.87 -25.49 25.01
N ASP A 301 27.70 -25.15 25.98
CA ASP A 301 27.31 -25.05 27.39
C ASP A 301 27.28 -23.57 27.83
N PRO A 302 26.12 -22.89 27.77
CA PRO A 302 26.02 -21.48 28.16
C PRO A 302 26.06 -21.29 29.68
N VAL A 303 25.97 -22.36 30.48
CA VAL A 303 25.82 -22.25 31.94
C VAL A 303 27.09 -21.67 32.56
N GLY A 304 26.93 -20.56 33.29
CA GLY A 304 28.03 -19.86 33.96
C GLY A 304 28.69 -18.73 33.15
N LEU A 305 28.24 -18.45 31.93
CA LEU A 305 28.60 -17.21 31.24
C LEU A 305 27.98 -15.99 31.94
N GLU A 306 28.63 -14.83 31.79
CA GLU A 306 28.19 -13.58 32.42
C GLU A 306 26.84 -13.09 31.86
N ALA A 307 25.89 -12.81 32.76
CA ALA A 307 24.57 -12.30 32.40
C ALA A 307 24.60 -10.80 32.06
N GLY A 308 23.80 -10.38 31.08
CA GLY A 308 23.79 -9.01 30.56
C GLY A 308 24.85 -8.72 29.49
N VAL A 309 25.71 -9.70 29.17
CA VAL A 309 26.74 -9.59 28.12
C VAL A 309 26.35 -10.40 26.88
N ALA A 310 26.70 -9.88 25.69
CA ALA A 310 26.56 -10.59 24.43
C ALA A 310 27.89 -11.27 24.07
N HIS A 311 27.98 -12.57 24.34
CA HIS A 311 29.16 -13.39 24.07
C HIS A 311 29.17 -13.80 22.59
N PHE A 312 30.25 -13.48 21.87
CA PHE A 312 30.44 -13.88 20.48
C PHE A 312 31.65 -14.80 20.35
N THR A 313 31.50 -15.87 19.58
CA THR A 313 32.61 -16.73 19.14
C THR A 313 32.29 -17.30 17.76
N GLU A 314 33.26 -17.99 17.15
CA GLU A 314 33.08 -18.61 15.83
C GLU A 314 33.88 -19.91 15.74
N ILE A 315 33.33 -20.90 15.05
CA ILE A 315 34.10 -22.07 14.60
C ILE A 315 34.68 -21.74 13.22
N CYS A 316 36.00 -21.60 13.17
CA CYS A 316 36.77 -21.33 11.96
C CYS A 316 37.37 -22.64 11.42
N ALA A 317 37.20 -22.90 10.13
CA ALA A 317 37.74 -24.08 9.44
C ALA A 317 38.90 -23.72 8.52
N TYR A 318 40.12 -24.14 8.88
CA TYR A 318 41.36 -23.87 8.12
C TYR A 318 41.75 -25.09 7.29
N ASP A 319 42.27 -24.87 6.09
CA ASP A 319 42.94 -25.93 5.32
C ASP A 319 44.22 -26.37 6.08
N SER A 320 44.34 -27.67 6.39
CA SER A 320 45.49 -28.19 7.16
C SER A 320 46.81 -28.06 6.41
N GLU A 321 46.78 -28.06 5.07
CA GLU A 321 47.98 -27.91 4.23
C GLU A 321 48.34 -26.43 4.04
N ASN A 322 47.35 -25.53 4.12
CA ASN A 322 47.47 -24.13 3.71
C ASN A 322 46.87 -23.16 4.75
N ILE A 323 47.31 -23.25 6.00
CA ILE A 323 46.77 -22.47 7.13
C ILE A 323 46.88 -20.94 6.89
N SER A 324 47.89 -20.48 6.14
CA SER A 324 48.07 -19.06 5.77
C SER A 324 46.93 -18.47 4.93
N PHE A 325 46.17 -19.32 4.23
CA PHE A 325 45.00 -18.92 3.47
C PHE A 325 43.82 -18.49 4.38
N GLY A 326 43.94 -18.70 5.69
CA GLY A 326 42.92 -18.36 6.67
C GLY A 326 41.73 -19.34 6.65
N PRO A 327 40.64 -19.02 7.35
CA PRO A 327 39.51 -19.93 7.45
C PRO A 327 38.66 -19.87 6.18
N LEU A 328 38.39 -21.04 5.58
CA LEU A 328 37.53 -21.17 4.41
C LEU A 328 36.07 -20.83 4.77
N PHE A 329 35.58 -21.36 5.89
CA PHE A 329 34.28 -20.99 6.41
C PHE A 329 34.31 -20.73 7.91
N ARG A 330 33.31 -19.97 8.36
CA ARG A 330 33.09 -19.56 9.74
C ARG A 330 31.65 -19.90 10.12
N ILE A 331 31.45 -20.55 11.27
CA ILE A 331 30.13 -20.71 11.88
C ILE A 331 30.05 -19.74 13.05
N PRO A 332 29.35 -18.60 12.93
CA PRO A 332 29.20 -17.66 14.02
C PRO A 332 28.29 -18.23 15.11
N ILE A 333 28.65 -17.99 16.36
CA ILE A 333 27.95 -18.43 17.57
C ILE A 333 27.79 -17.22 18.48
N THR A 334 26.54 -16.83 18.75
CA THR A 334 26.21 -15.75 19.69
C THR A 334 25.39 -16.29 20.85
N VAL A 335 25.78 -15.95 22.08
CA VAL A 335 25.08 -16.31 23.31
C VAL A 335 24.82 -15.04 24.12
N ILE A 336 23.56 -14.76 24.41
CA ILE A 336 23.12 -13.65 25.25
C ILE A 336 22.39 -14.22 26.45
N ILE A 337 22.94 -14.05 27.65
CA ILE A 337 22.26 -14.47 28.88
C ILE A 337 21.50 -13.27 29.45
N PRO A 338 20.15 -13.30 29.48
CA PRO A 338 19.37 -12.19 29.99
C PRO A 338 19.40 -12.10 31.51
N LEU A 339 19.40 -10.88 32.03
CA LEU A 339 19.06 -10.60 33.42
C LEU A 339 17.62 -11.03 33.68
N SER A 340 17.40 -11.73 34.80
CA SER A 340 16.07 -12.16 35.22
C SER A 340 15.56 -11.27 36.35
N LEU A 341 14.25 -10.99 36.35
CA LEU A 341 13.57 -10.19 37.36
C LEU A 341 12.67 -11.07 38.23
N ASP A 342 12.56 -10.70 39.50
CA ASP A 342 11.82 -11.39 40.55
C ASP A 342 11.10 -10.40 41.49
N ASP A 343 10.42 -10.92 42.51
CA ASP A 343 9.74 -10.11 43.53
C ASP A 343 10.70 -9.20 44.30
N ASN A 344 11.96 -9.62 44.52
CA ASN A 344 12.98 -8.81 45.20
C ASN A 344 13.31 -7.55 44.39
N SER A 345 13.41 -7.68 43.06
CA SER A 345 13.54 -6.54 42.14
C SER A 345 12.27 -5.70 42.02
N ARG A 346 11.12 -6.18 42.52
CA ARG A 346 9.78 -5.63 42.31
C ARG A 346 9.48 -5.39 40.82
N TYR A 347 9.94 -6.32 39.98
CA TYR A 347 9.88 -6.26 38.52
C TYR A 347 10.29 -4.90 37.96
N THR A 348 11.37 -4.35 38.50
CA THR A 348 11.89 -3.02 38.19
C THR A 348 13.41 -3.09 38.08
N ILE A 349 13.99 -2.55 37.01
CA ILE A 349 15.43 -2.43 36.86
C ILE A 349 15.82 -0.96 36.71
N LYS A 350 16.85 -0.55 37.46
CA LYS A 350 17.35 0.82 37.50
C LYS A 350 18.87 0.80 37.37
N ARG A 351 19.42 1.48 36.35
CA ARG A 351 20.85 1.48 36.03
C ARG A 351 21.32 2.85 35.58
N LYS A 352 22.45 3.30 36.14
CA LYS A 352 23.19 4.47 35.64
C LYS A 352 24.16 3.99 34.56
N LEU A 353 24.12 4.64 33.41
CA LEU A 353 24.90 4.32 32.22
C LEU A 353 25.82 5.51 31.89
N GLN A 354 27.10 5.22 31.66
CA GLN A 354 28.12 6.21 31.29
C GLN A 354 28.26 6.24 29.77
N CYS A 355 27.32 6.91 29.10
CA CYS A 355 27.24 6.90 27.65
C CYS A 355 28.34 7.77 27.00
N LYS A 356 29.24 7.11 26.26
CA LYS A 356 30.23 7.77 25.39
C LYS A 356 29.64 8.02 23.99
N PRO A 357 30.11 9.03 23.24
CA PRO A 357 29.60 9.32 21.90
C PRO A 357 29.78 8.11 20.97
N ALA A 358 28.69 7.68 20.31
CA ALA A 358 28.63 6.49 19.45
C ALA A 358 28.95 5.13 20.11
N SER A 359 29.17 5.08 21.43
CA SER A 359 29.25 3.83 22.19
C SER A 359 27.85 3.41 22.62
N PRO A 360 27.36 2.20 22.28
CA PRO A 360 26.06 1.73 22.74
C PRO A 360 26.18 0.90 24.02
N GLU A 361 25.63 1.43 25.11
CA GLU A 361 25.39 0.70 26.36
C GLU A 361 24.19 -0.25 26.17
N ARG A 362 24.25 -1.46 26.72
CA ARG A 362 23.24 -2.52 26.50
C ARG A 362 22.85 -3.20 27.81
N LEU A 363 21.57 -3.53 27.93
CA LEU A 363 21.00 -4.37 28.99
C LEU A 363 20.09 -5.41 28.34
N PHE A 364 20.40 -6.70 28.54
CA PHE A 364 19.53 -7.80 28.12
C PHE A 364 18.70 -8.26 29.31
N ILE A 365 17.37 -8.26 29.17
CA ILE A 365 16.42 -8.53 30.24
C ILE A 365 15.41 -9.55 29.73
N HIS A 366 15.18 -10.61 30.50
CA HIS A 366 14.10 -11.56 30.26
C HIS A 366 12.81 -10.92 30.78
N VAL A 367 11.91 -10.58 29.85
CA VAL A 367 10.65 -9.91 30.18
C VAL A 367 9.75 -10.91 30.94
N PRO A 368 9.20 -10.54 32.11
CA PRO A 368 8.34 -11.44 32.89
C PRO A 368 7.17 -11.98 32.06
N GLU A 369 6.80 -13.25 32.25
CA GLU A 369 5.80 -13.98 31.43
C GLU A 369 4.47 -13.23 31.27
N ASP A 370 4.00 -12.55 32.31
CA ASP A 370 2.72 -11.83 32.31
C ASP A 370 2.84 -10.34 31.91
N ALA A 371 4.02 -9.85 31.50
CA ALA A 371 4.20 -8.44 31.13
C ALA A 371 3.86 -8.17 29.65
N ASP A 372 3.01 -7.18 29.40
CA ASP A 372 2.64 -6.71 28.05
C ASP A 372 3.25 -5.35 27.68
N TRP A 373 3.82 -4.64 28.65
CA TRP A 373 4.60 -3.42 28.41
C TRP A 373 5.53 -3.08 29.59
N ALA A 374 6.41 -2.10 29.38
CA ALA A 374 7.19 -1.47 30.44
C ALA A 374 7.19 0.05 30.32
N CYS A 375 7.21 0.74 31.45
CA CYS A 375 7.50 2.17 31.50
C CYS A 375 9.02 2.36 31.50
N LEU A 376 9.57 2.91 30.41
CA LEU A 376 10.95 3.35 30.32
C LEU A 376 11.04 4.82 30.75
N LYS A 377 11.71 5.09 31.87
CA LYS A 377 12.09 6.41 32.33
C LYS A 377 13.59 6.65 32.09
N LEU A 378 13.93 7.78 31.49
CA LEU A 378 15.30 8.23 31.26
C LEU A 378 15.52 9.54 31.99
N THR A 379 16.51 9.60 32.89
CA THR A 379 16.85 10.80 33.67
C THR A 379 18.30 11.20 33.41
N SER A 380 18.52 12.47 33.04
CA SER A 380 19.87 13.03 32.92
C SER A 380 20.51 13.23 34.29
N CYS A 381 21.69 12.67 34.54
CA CYS A 381 22.42 12.80 35.80
C CYS A 381 23.66 13.72 35.71
N GLY A 382 23.90 14.34 34.55
CA GLY A 382 25.09 15.15 34.28
C GLY A 382 24.86 16.66 34.37
N THR A 383 25.95 17.43 34.44
CA THR A 383 25.98 18.90 34.37
C THR A 383 26.06 19.45 32.93
N GLN A 384 25.83 18.60 31.92
CA GLN A 384 25.79 19.04 30.52
C GLN A 384 24.49 19.77 30.23
N LEU A 385 24.58 20.94 29.59
CA LEU A 385 23.44 21.80 29.23
C LEU A 385 22.37 21.01 28.47
N GLN A 386 22.77 20.23 27.46
CA GLN A 386 21.88 19.33 26.71
C GLN A 386 22.70 18.19 26.09
N ALA A 387 22.18 16.96 26.13
CA ALA A 387 22.76 15.80 25.48
C ALA A 387 21.68 15.00 24.74
N LYS A 388 21.98 14.61 23.50
CA LYS A 388 21.11 13.80 22.65
C LYS A 388 21.48 12.31 22.76
N TYR A 389 20.48 11.48 22.96
CA TYR A 389 20.58 10.02 23.07
C TYR A 389 19.67 9.34 22.05
N VAL A 390 19.99 8.09 21.72
CA VAL A 390 19.08 7.16 21.07
C VAL A 390 18.83 6.02 22.04
N ALA A 391 17.58 5.83 22.45
CA ALA A 391 17.11 4.68 23.18
C ALA A 391 16.41 3.74 22.19
N HIS A 392 16.89 2.51 22.10
CA HIS A 392 16.41 1.51 21.17
C HIS A 392 16.20 0.19 21.90
N ILE A 393 14.94 -0.25 21.98
CA ILE A 393 14.56 -1.56 22.53
C ILE A 393 14.18 -2.50 21.39
N VAL A 394 14.69 -3.74 21.43
CA VAL A 394 14.34 -4.80 20.47
C VAL A 394 14.01 -6.09 21.22
N GLN A 395 12.86 -6.68 20.90
CA GLN A 395 12.57 -8.09 21.13
C GLN A 395 12.52 -8.82 19.78
N LEU A 396 13.00 -10.06 19.75
CA LEU A 396 12.82 -10.94 18.59
C LEU A 396 11.65 -11.88 18.85
N LEU A 397 10.76 -12.01 17.86
CA LEU A 397 9.73 -13.03 17.82
C LEU A 397 9.99 -13.96 16.63
N PRO A 398 9.64 -15.25 16.72
CA PRO A 398 9.71 -16.15 15.57
C PRO A 398 9.00 -15.57 14.36
N ASN A 399 9.60 -15.72 13.17
CA ASN A 399 8.96 -15.40 11.88
C ASN A 399 8.44 -13.95 11.75
N THR A 400 9.06 -13.02 12.47
CA THR A 400 8.62 -11.62 12.59
C THR A 400 9.82 -10.69 12.46
N ALA A 401 9.74 -9.69 11.58
CA ALA A 401 10.77 -8.65 11.47
C ALA A 401 10.94 -7.88 12.78
N TYR A 402 12.18 -7.58 13.17
CA TYR A 402 12.50 -6.84 14.40
C TYR A 402 11.73 -5.50 14.50
N ARG A 403 11.46 -4.86 13.36
CA ARG A 403 10.74 -3.59 13.22
C ARG A 403 9.29 -3.65 13.72
N SER A 404 8.68 -4.83 13.76
CA SER A 404 7.33 -5.04 14.31
C SER A 404 7.31 -5.08 15.84
N THR A 405 8.49 -5.17 16.48
CA THR A 405 8.68 -5.32 17.92
C THR A 405 9.82 -4.43 18.45
N GLU A 406 10.15 -3.35 17.73
CA GLU A 406 11.13 -2.35 18.15
C GLU A 406 10.44 -1.13 18.79
N PHE A 407 11.13 -0.52 19.74
CA PHE A 407 10.87 0.84 20.18
C PHE A 407 12.13 1.66 19.95
N HIS A 408 12.10 2.56 18.98
CA HIS A 408 13.23 3.43 18.63
C HIS A 408 12.86 4.89 18.90
N LYS A 409 13.57 5.52 19.85
CA LYS A 409 13.35 6.92 20.21
C LYS A 409 14.66 7.67 20.32
N THR A 410 14.74 8.78 19.60
CA THR A 410 15.77 9.80 19.80
C THR A 410 15.24 10.83 20.81
N VAL A 411 16.03 11.10 21.84
CA VAL A 411 15.66 11.96 22.99
C VAL A 411 16.76 12.97 23.22
N SER A 412 16.41 14.22 23.54
CA SER A 412 17.36 15.26 23.98
C SER A 412 17.04 15.61 25.42
N LEU A 413 17.97 15.33 26.35
CA LEU A 413 17.80 15.63 27.76
C LEU A 413 18.72 16.78 28.18
N GLU A 414 18.13 17.75 28.85
CA GLU A 414 18.84 18.82 29.57
C GLU A 414 19.28 18.35 30.97
N GLN A 415 19.99 19.20 31.71
CA GLN A 415 20.44 18.88 33.07
C GLN A 415 19.24 18.55 33.98
N ASN A 416 19.29 17.38 34.64
CA ASN A 416 18.23 16.86 35.53
C ASN A 416 16.85 16.66 34.87
N GLN A 417 16.73 16.76 33.55
CA GLN A 417 15.47 16.45 32.84
C GLN A 417 15.19 14.94 32.89
N GLU A 418 13.91 14.59 33.04
CA GLU A 418 13.40 13.23 32.85
C GLU A 418 12.37 13.15 31.71
N GLU A 419 12.38 12.03 30.98
CA GLU A 419 11.33 11.66 30.03
C GLU A 419 10.87 10.22 30.27
N GLN A 420 9.61 9.92 29.96
CA GLN A 420 8.97 8.63 30.21
C GLN A 420 8.24 8.12 28.95
N PHE A 421 8.33 6.82 28.68
CA PHE A 421 7.76 6.17 27.51
C PHE A 421 7.09 4.83 27.88
N ALA A 422 5.91 4.56 27.34
CA ALA A 422 5.34 3.21 27.37
C ALA A 422 5.90 2.40 26.21
N VAL A 423 6.56 1.29 26.53
CA VAL A 423 7.19 0.38 25.56
C VAL A 423 6.37 -0.91 25.53
N PRO A 424 5.62 -1.21 24.45
CA PRO A 424 4.94 -2.49 24.29
C PRO A 424 5.94 -3.65 24.24
N LEU A 425 5.62 -4.76 24.91
CA LEU A 425 6.51 -5.93 25.03
C LEU A 425 5.72 -7.24 24.91
N ARG A 426 6.45 -8.34 24.83
CA ARG A 426 5.95 -9.71 25.02
C ARG A 426 6.68 -10.37 26.18
N GLY A 427 5.92 -10.90 27.13
CA GLY A 427 6.43 -11.75 28.21
C GLY A 427 7.11 -13.02 27.71
N GLY A 428 7.98 -13.58 28.55
CA GLY A 428 8.76 -14.79 28.26
C GLY A 428 9.89 -14.61 27.25
N ARG A 429 10.07 -13.39 26.72
CA ARG A 429 11.02 -13.05 25.65
C ARG A 429 12.10 -12.09 26.12
N THR A 430 13.26 -12.18 25.48
CA THR A 430 14.44 -11.40 25.85
C THR A 430 14.47 -10.06 25.12
N MET A 431 14.20 -8.99 25.88
CA MET A 431 14.40 -7.62 25.40
C MET A 431 15.86 -7.20 25.53
N GLU A 432 16.34 -6.49 24.52
CA GLU A 432 17.51 -5.64 24.64
C GLU A 432 17.04 -4.21 24.86
N LEU A 433 17.55 -3.52 25.89
CA LEU A 433 17.57 -2.06 25.96
C LEU A 433 18.96 -1.59 25.56
N CYS A 434 19.07 -0.85 24.45
CA CYS A 434 20.30 -0.24 23.99
C CYS A 434 20.19 1.29 24.06
N ILE A 435 21.14 1.95 24.72
CA ILE A 435 21.20 3.42 24.82
C ILE A 435 22.57 3.88 24.34
N THR A 436 22.60 4.86 23.43
CA THR A 436 23.85 5.46 22.95
C THR A 436 23.76 6.98 22.90
N LYS A 437 24.84 7.67 23.27
CA LYS A 437 24.95 9.13 23.11
C LYS A 437 25.22 9.45 21.63
N TRP A 438 24.55 10.47 21.11
CA TRP A 438 24.70 10.90 19.73
C TRP A 438 26.16 11.27 19.42
N TRP A 439 26.70 10.71 18.33
CA TRP A 439 28.13 10.74 18.00
C TRP A 439 28.76 12.14 17.95
N SER A 440 28.01 13.16 17.50
CA SER A 440 28.50 14.54 17.41
C SER A 440 28.30 15.36 18.69
N ASN A 441 27.74 14.77 19.76
CA ASN A 441 27.69 15.40 21.08
C ASN A 441 28.91 14.93 21.90
N LEU A 442 29.94 15.77 21.93
CA LEU A 442 31.22 15.48 22.57
C LEU A 442 31.11 15.22 24.09
N GLY A 443 32.16 14.60 24.63
CA GLY A 443 32.27 14.24 26.04
C GLY A 443 31.39 13.06 26.47
N GLU A 444 31.68 12.47 27.62
CA GLU A 444 30.85 11.43 28.23
C GLU A 444 29.65 12.04 28.94
N ALA A 445 28.54 11.30 29.06
CA ALA A 445 27.37 11.75 29.82
C ALA A 445 26.78 10.61 30.66
N MET A 446 26.22 10.93 31.81
CA MET A 446 25.56 9.94 32.67
C MET A 446 24.04 10.05 32.54
N VAL A 447 23.39 8.96 32.17
CA VAL A 447 21.93 8.82 32.11
C VAL A 447 21.51 7.66 33.00
N GLU A 448 20.46 7.85 33.79
CA GLU A 448 19.82 6.80 34.56
C GLU A 448 18.62 6.28 33.77
N ALA A 449 18.64 4.98 33.47
CA ALA A 449 17.54 4.28 32.84
C ALA A 449 16.81 3.43 33.89
N GLU A 450 15.50 3.63 33.99
CA GLU A 450 14.60 2.89 34.88
C GLU A 450 13.50 2.25 34.03
N LEU A 451 13.33 0.94 34.16
CA LEU A 451 12.30 0.15 33.48
C LEU A 451 11.41 -0.51 34.52
N VAL A 452 10.12 -0.17 34.50
CA VAL A 452 9.08 -0.73 35.38
C VAL A 452 8.17 -1.61 34.53
N PHE A 453 8.10 -2.92 34.80
CA PHE A 453 7.31 -3.86 34.00
C PHE A 453 5.86 -3.95 34.48
N HIS A 454 4.93 -3.86 33.54
CA HIS A 454 3.48 -3.84 33.77
C HIS A 454 2.80 -4.94 32.96
N GLY A 455 1.62 -5.39 33.40
CA GLY A 455 1.01 -6.59 32.85
C GLY A 455 -0.49 -6.72 33.09
N ALA A 456 -1.32 -6.48 32.07
CA ALA A 456 -2.76 -6.77 32.11
C ALA A 456 -3.23 -7.37 30.77
N LEU A 457 -3.45 -8.70 30.75
CA LEU A 457 -3.62 -9.49 29.53
C LEU A 457 -5.10 -9.85 29.29
N PRO A 458 -5.65 -9.65 28.08
CA PRO A 458 -6.94 -10.20 27.70
C PRO A 458 -6.80 -11.67 27.30
N SER A 459 -7.84 -12.46 27.61
CA SER A 459 -8.02 -13.83 27.12
C SER A 459 -9.40 -13.95 26.48
N PRO A 460 -9.48 -14.23 25.16
CA PRO A 460 -8.36 -14.42 24.23
C PRO A 460 -7.59 -13.11 23.95
N SER A 461 -6.34 -13.23 23.47
CA SER A 461 -5.44 -12.08 23.21
C SER A 461 -5.75 -11.30 21.93
N MET A 462 -6.47 -11.93 20.99
CA MET A 462 -7.12 -11.30 19.85
C MET A 462 -8.62 -11.50 20.01
N LEU A 463 -9.40 -10.42 19.95
CA LEU A 463 -10.85 -10.49 20.08
C LEU A 463 -11.50 -10.49 18.69
N ASN A 464 -12.17 -11.59 18.34
CA ASN A 464 -12.96 -11.70 17.12
C ASN A 464 -14.44 -11.77 17.51
N MET A 465 -15.17 -10.72 17.15
CA MET A 465 -16.58 -10.52 17.52
C MET A 465 -17.45 -10.70 16.27
N PHE A 466 -18.52 -11.49 16.33
CA PHE A 466 -19.49 -11.65 15.23
C PHE A 466 -20.80 -10.92 15.55
N SER A 467 -21.33 -10.12 14.63
CA SER A 467 -22.52 -9.28 14.88
C SER A 467 -23.79 -10.01 15.34
N THR A 468 -23.81 -11.34 15.24
CA THR A 468 -24.87 -12.24 15.72
C THR A 468 -24.74 -12.66 17.19
N GLU A 469 -23.59 -12.41 17.84
CA GLU A 469 -23.22 -12.94 19.16
C GLU A 469 -23.19 -11.85 20.25
N THR A 470 -24.32 -11.19 20.50
CA THR A 470 -24.39 -10.07 21.46
C THR A 470 -25.15 -10.44 22.74
N PRO A 471 -24.68 -10.06 23.95
CA PRO A 471 -23.44 -9.33 24.24
C PRO A 471 -22.21 -10.27 24.26
N PHE A 472 -21.07 -9.71 23.88
CA PHE A 472 -19.79 -10.42 23.93
C PHE A 472 -19.22 -10.37 25.34
N HIS A 473 -18.33 -11.30 25.66
CA HIS A 473 -17.50 -11.19 26.84
C HIS A 473 -16.08 -11.71 26.58
N PHE A 474 -15.14 -11.21 27.35
CA PHE A 474 -13.78 -11.72 27.44
C PHE A 474 -13.29 -11.58 28.88
N THR A 475 -12.17 -12.20 29.20
CA THR A 475 -11.57 -12.09 30.53
C THR A 475 -10.29 -11.26 30.47
N VAL A 476 -10.03 -10.49 31.51
CA VAL A 476 -8.74 -9.82 31.73
C VAL A 476 -8.09 -10.46 32.95
N ARG A 477 -6.85 -10.92 32.79
CA ARG A 477 -6.02 -11.42 33.89
C ARG A 477 -4.94 -10.39 34.17
N ASN A 478 -4.87 -9.91 35.41
CA ASN A 478 -3.76 -9.10 35.86
C ASN A 478 -2.52 -9.99 36.06
N SER A 479 -1.33 -9.45 35.77
CA SER A 479 -0.06 -10.13 35.98
C SER A 479 0.18 -10.50 37.44
N MET A 480 1.07 -11.47 37.69
CA MET A 480 1.55 -11.77 39.05
C MET A 480 2.46 -10.68 39.64
N MET A 481 2.86 -9.66 38.86
CA MET A 481 3.93 -8.72 39.24
C MET A 481 3.50 -7.64 40.24
N ARG A 482 2.33 -7.02 40.04
CA ARG A 482 1.89 -5.85 40.80
C ARG A 482 0.38 -5.63 40.69
N PHE A 483 -0.12 -4.66 41.45
CA PHE A 483 -1.47 -4.13 41.26
C PHE A 483 -1.50 -3.25 40.01
N GLU A 484 -2.49 -3.45 39.14
CA GLU A 484 -2.69 -2.63 37.93
C GLU A 484 -4.08 -1.99 37.94
N ASP A 485 -4.16 -0.76 37.45
CA ASP A 485 -5.42 -0.04 37.24
C ASP A 485 -5.92 -0.29 35.81
N VAL A 486 -6.97 -1.12 35.71
CA VAL A 486 -7.50 -1.65 34.45
C VAL A 486 -8.81 -0.93 34.09
N ARG A 487 -8.87 -0.39 32.87
CA ARG A 487 -10.04 0.27 32.29
C ARG A 487 -10.18 -0.09 30.79
N PRO A 488 -10.87 -1.19 30.48
CA PRO A 488 -11.06 -1.68 29.11
C PRO A 488 -11.75 -0.66 28.23
N ALA A 489 -11.23 -0.45 27.02
CA ALA A 489 -11.85 0.38 25.99
C ALA A 489 -11.59 -0.20 24.60
N VAL A 490 -12.66 -0.49 23.86
CA VAL A 490 -12.60 -0.98 22.48
C VAL A 490 -12.93 0.16 21.52
N THR A 491 -12.12 0.34 20.47
CA THR A 491 -12.37 1.36 19.44
C THR A 491 -12.01 0.86 18.04
N PHE A 492 -13.00 0.87 17.15
CA PHE A 492 -12.83 0.60 15.72
C PHE A 492 -12.49 1.87 14.96
N ARG A 493 -11.49 1.77 14.07
CA ARG A 493 -11.00 2.90 13.26
C ARG A 493 -11.16 2.69 11.76
N HIS A 494 -11.36 1.44 11.34
CA HIS A 494 -11.48 1.07 9.92
C HIS A 494 -12.64 0.10 9.70
N ILE A 495 -13.22 0.14 8.50
CA ILE A 495 -14.04 -0.94 7.94
C ILE A 495 -13.25 -1.61 6.81
N CYS A 496 -13.17 -2.93 6.87
CA CYS A 496 -12.53 -3.77 5.87
C CYS A 496 -13.59 -4.42 4.98
N GLN A 497 -13.36 -4.36 3.67
CA GLN A 497 -14.31 -4.81 2.65
C GLN A 497 -13.65 -5.86 1.75
N PRO A 498 -14.10 -7.13 1.79
CA PRO A 498 -13.55 -8.18 0.96
C PRO A 498 -14.18 -8.17 -0.44
N PHE A 499 -13.33 -8.23 -1.47
CA PHE A 499 -13.73 -8.37 -2.87
C PHE A 499 -13.06 -9.59 -3.49
N ARG A 500 -13.84 -10.39 -4.24
CA ARG A 500 -13.29 -11.40 -5.15
C ARG A 500 -12.92 -10.78 -6.49
N PRO A 501 -11.94 -11.34 -7.23
CA PRO A 501 -11.64 -10.93 -8.60
C PRO A 501 -12.87 -11.09 -9.50
N ALA A 502 -13.23 -10.05 -10.25
CA ALA A 502 -14.33 -10.13 -11.22
C ALA A 502 -13.95 -10.95 -12.48
N GLU A 503 -12.66 -11.04 -12.76
CA GLU A 503 -12.04 -11.84 -13.81
C GLU A 503 -10.57 -12.04 -13.37
N ALA A 504 -9.97 -13.17 -13.73
CA ALA A 504 -8.57 -13.44 -13.46
C ALA A 504 -7.98 -14.29 -14.60
N LYS A 505 -6.77 -13.93 -15.04
CA LYS A 505 -6.06 -14.51 -16.18
C LYS A 505 -4.58 -14.72 -15.83
N VAL A 506 -4.09 -15.94 -16.04
CA VAL A 506 -2.66 -16.23 -16.10
C VAL A 506 -2.24 -16.19 -17.57
N GLN A 507 -1.22 -15.39 -17.90
CA GLN A 507 -0.72 -15.23 -19.26
C GLN A 507 0.78 -14.90 -19.24
N PRO A 508 1.57 -15.26 -20.27
CA PRO A 508 2.95 -14.82 -20.37
C PRO A 508 3.02 -13.29 -20.50
N LEU A 509 4.07 -12.67 -19.93
CA LEU A 509 4.42 -11.27 -20.25
C LEU A 509 5.26 -11.29 -21.55
N GLY A 510 5.41 -10.12 -22.18
CA GLY A 510 6.27 -9.93 -23.34
C GLY A 510 7.77 -10.11 -23.06
N PRO A 511 8.63 -9.92 -24.08
CA PRO A 511 10.06 -10.27 -24.03
C PRO A 511 10.87 -9.58 -22.92
N ARG A 512 10.43 -8.38 -22.50
CA ARG A 512 11.03 -7.61 -21.42
C ARG A 512 10.85 -8.26 -20.03
N ASP A 513 9.99 -9.29 -19.91
CA ASP A 513 9.20 -9.38 -18.70
C ASP A 513 8.58 -10.75 -18.30
N LEU A 514 8.33 -11.73 -19.17
CA LEU A 514 7.64 -13.04 -18.88
C LEU A 514 6.92 -13.22 -17.47
N PHE A 515 5.55 -13.21 -17.43
CA PHE A 515 4.50 -13.52 -16.38
C PHE A 515 3.43 -12.41 -15.91
N PHE A 516 2.17 -12.42 -16.40
CA PHE A 516 1.00 -11.46 -16.25
C PHE A 516 -0.33 -12.17 -15.76
N SER A 517 -1.52 -11.59 -15.41
CA SER A 517 -2.02 -10.24 -14.95
C SER A 517 -3.56 -10.19 -14.63
N GLY A 518 -4.06 -9.30 -13.74
CA GLY A 518 -5.47 -9.30 -13.22
C GLY A 518 -6.39 -8.06 -13.38
N LEU A 519 -7.39 -7.89 -12.48
CA LEU A 519 -8.66 -7.14 -12.71
C LEU A 519 -9.39 -6.41 -11.51
N GLN A 520 -10.68 -6.01 -11.69
CA GLN A 520 -11.44 -4.81 -11.18
C GLN A 520 -12.42 -4.92 -9.97
N THR A 521 -12.56 -3.83 -9.17
CA THR A 521 -13.55 -3.60 -8.05
C THR A 521 -13.95 -2.10 -7.84
N PHE A 522 -15.03 -1.79 -7.06
CA PHE A 522 -15.72 -0.48 -6.93
C PHE A 522 -15.76 0.14 -5.50
N LEU A 523 -16.08 1.44 -5.33
CA LEU A 523 -16.20 2.19 -4.05
C LEU A 523 -17.53 2.99 -3.93
N GLN A 524 -17.94 3.42 -2.72
CA GLN A 524 -19.16 4.25 -2.51
C GLN A 524 -19.05 5.52 -1.63
N LYS A 525 -17.92 5.82 -0.97
CA LYS A 525 -17.72 7.08 -0.21
C LYS A 525 -16.27 7.56 -0.27
N ALA A 526 -16.08 8.87 -0.16
CA ALA A 526 -14.76 9.49 -0.05
C ALA A 526 -14.14 9.23 1.34
N THR A 527 -12.92 8.66 1.40
CA THR A 527 -12.16 8.44 2.64
C THR A 527 -10.70 8.06 2.35
N ASP A 528 -9.86 8.08 3.39
CA ASP A 528 -8.52 7.49 3.36
C ASP A 528 -8.65 5.96 3.26
N ALA A 529 -8.03 5.38 2.24
CA ALA A 529 -8.13 3.96 1.90
C ALA A 529 -6.77 3.37 1.59
N TYR A 530 -6.57 2.08 1.87
CA TYR A 530 -5.50 1.30 1.28
C TYR A 530 -5.99 -0.10 0.91
N VAL A 531 -5.21 -0.81 0.11
CA VAL A 531 -5.60 -2.09 -0.50
C VAL A 531 -4.51 -3.12 -0.26
N GLU A 532 -4.91 -4.29 0.23
CA GLU A 532 -4.03 -5.39 0.63
C GLU A 532 -4.51 -6.75 0.06
N LEU A 533 -3.56 -7.67 -0.13
CA LEU A 533 -3.81 -9.10 -0.35
C LEU A 533 -3.25 -9.84 0.88
N PRO A 534 -4.11 -10.20 1.86
CA PRO A 534 -3.65 -10.77 3.13
C PRO A 534 -2.75 -11.98 2.94
N GLY A 535 -1.61 -12.01 3.64
CA GLY A 535 -0.61 -13.08 3.53
C GLY A 535 0.30 -12.99 2.31
N ILE A 536 0.12 -11.99 1.42
CA ILE A 536 0.96 -11.76 0.25
C ILE A 536 1.62 -10.39 0.28
N THR A 537 0.84 -9.32 0.46
CA THR A 537 1.37 -7.94 0.54
C THR A 537 2.11 -7.63 1.85
N ASP A 538 2.17 -8.59 2.78
CA ASP A 538 2.91 -8.45 4.04
C ASP A 538 4.43 -8.63 3.86
N TYR A 539 4.87 -9.14 2.70
CA TYR A 539 6.25 -9.53 2.41
C TYR A 539 6.79 -8.81 1.17
N LEU A 540 8.11 -8.55 1.14
CA LEU A 540 8.79 -7.95 -0.02
C LEU A 540 9.90 -8.87 -0.53
N TYR A 541 10.99 -8.97 0.24
CA TYR A 541 12.17 -9.76 -0.14
C TYR A 541 11.96 -11.25 0.08
N GLU A 542 11.28 -11.57 1.18
CA GLU A 542 10.93 -12.90 1.65
C GLU A 542 9.64 -13.46 1.02
N SER A 543 9.05 -12.73 0.07
CA SER A 543 7.86 -13.14 -0.67
C SER A 543 8.13 -14.41 -1.49
N ALA A 544 7.12 -15.27 -1.60
CA ALA A 544 7.11 -16.40 -2.52
C ALA A 544 6.86 -15.97 -3.99
N PHE A 545 6.51 -14.71 -4.23
CA PHE A 545 6.22 -14.16 -5.56
C PHE A 545 7.33 -13.20 -6.01
N ASP A 546 7.59 -13.12 -7.31
CA ASP A 546 8.57 -12.19 -7.88
C ASP A 546 8.15 -10.72 -7.68
N ASP A 547 6.85 -10.43 -7.67
CA ASP A 547 6.28 -9.09 -7.45
C ASP A 547 4.78 -9.16 -7.12
N VAL A 548 4.31 -8.16 -6.39
CA VAL A 548 2.87 -7.86 -6.24
C VAL A 548 2.66 -6.36 -6.42
N HIS A 549 1.90 -6.00 -7.45
CA HIS A 549 1.58 -4.62 -7.78
C HIS A 549 0.08 -4.41 -7.88
N ILE A 550 -0.45 -3.42 -7.18
CA ILE A 550 -1.86 -3.06 -7.18
C ILE A 550 -1.99 -1.63 -7.71
N MET A 551 -2.65 -1.43 -8.84
CA MET A 551 -2.96 -0.08 -9.38
C MET A 551 -4.44 0.23 -9.21
N ILE A 552 -4.77 1.48 -8.85
CA ILE A 552 -6.15 1.97 -8.75
C ILE A 552 -6.37 3.04 -9.82
N PHE A 553 -7.47 2.91 -10.56
CA PHE A 553 -7.92 3.84 -11.59
C PHE A 553 -9.34 4.32 -11.33
N SER A 554 -9.73 5.47 -11.89
CA SER A 554 -11.14 5.90 -11.97
C SER A 554 -11.91 5.14 -13.07
N ALA A 555 -13.23 5.39 -13.14
CA ALA A 555 -14.07 5.03 -14.28
C ALA A 555 -13.54 5.54 -15.64
N THR A 556 -12.87 6.71 -15.68
CA THR A 556 -12.31 7.32 -16.91
C THR A 556 -10.92 6.78 -17.29
N LYS A 557 -10.49 5.68 -16.67
CA LYS A 557 -9.13 5.11 -16.76
C LYS A 557 -8.01 6.02 -16.23
N GLN A 558 -8.33 7.11 -15.53
CA GLN A 558 -7.33 7.95 -14.84
C GLN A 558 -6.60 7.11 -13.79
N TYR A 559 -5.27 7.18 -13.76
CA TYR A 559 -4.48 6.56 -12.69
C TYR A 559 -4.60 7.39 -11.41
N ILE A 560 -5.05 6.76 -10.31
CA ILE A 560 -5.27 7.40 -9.00
C ILE A 560 -4.09 7.12 -8.07
N GLY A 561 -3.55 5.91 -8.08
CA GLY A 561 -2.43 5.51 -7.24
C GLY A 561 -2.09 4.03 -7.36
N SER A 562 -1.11 3.58 -6.57
CA SER A 562 -0.70 2.19 -6.49
C SER A 562 -0.33 1.79 -5.06
N SER A 563 -0.47 0.50 -4.77
CA SER A 563 -0.02 -0.18 -3.55
C SER A 563 0.85 -1.38 -3.94
N ALA A 564 1.68 -1.85 -3.02
CA ALA A 564 2.57 -3.00 -3.16
C ALA A 564 2.76 -3.65 -1.78
N SER A 565 3.88 -4.32 -1.54
CA SER A 565 4.29 -4.79 -0.21
C SER A 565 4.27 -3.68 0.84
N TYR A 566 3.83 -4.00 2.06
CA TYR A 566 3.55 -3.04 3.16
C TYR A 566 2.46 -2.02 2.77
N PRO A 567 1.21 -2.49 2.57
CA PRO A 567 0.13 -1.72 1.96
C PRO A 567 -0.35 -0.55 2.84
N ASP A 568 -0.14 -0.62 4.15
CA ASP A 568 -0.39 0.45 5.13
C ASP A 568 0.42 1.73 4.84
N ARG A 569 1.55 1.60 4.14
CA ARG A 569 2.39 2.72 3.71
C ARG A 569 1.83 3.46 2.49
N TYR A 570 0.80 2.93 1.82
CA TYR A 570 0.18 3.47 0.59
C TYR A 570 -1.25 3.96 0.83
N VAL A 571 -1.42 4.89 1.78
CA VAL A 571 -2.74 5.50 2.05
C VAL A 571 -3.13 6.44 0.91
N LEU A 572 -4.19 6.09 0.19
CA LEU A 572 -4.77 6.84 -0.91
C LEU A 572 -6.07 7.49 -0.46
N LYS A 573 -6.20 8.80 -0.66
CA LYS A 573 -7.46 9.51 -0.44
C LYS A 573 -8.36 9.31 -1.66
N LEU A 574 -9.35 8.44 -1.53
CA LEU A 574 -10.32 8.18 -2.60
C LEU A 574 -11.52 9.11 -2.45
N GLU A 575 -12.06 9.58 -3.57
CA GLU A 575 -13.32 10.34 -3.62
C GLU A 575 -14.52 9.43 -3.89
N LYS A 576 -15.75 9.96 -3.79
CA LYS A 576 -16.96 9.20 -4.09
C LYS A 576 -17.04 8.96 -5.61
N GLY A 577 -16.84 7.72 -6.05
CA GLY A 577 -16.91 7.36 -7.47
C GLY A 577 -16.70 5.88 -7.71
N GLU A 578 -16.81 5.48 -8.97
CA GLU A 578 -16.49 4.14 -9.44
C GLU A 578 -15.00 4.06 -9.81
N TYR A 579 -14.37 2.95 -9.44
CA TYR A 579 -12.93 2.72 -9.60
C TYR A 579 -12.66 1.40 -10.34
N ARG A 580 -11.40 1.22 -10.71
CA ARG A 580 -10.82 -0.06 -11.14
C ARG A 580 -9.53 -0.32 -10.39
N VAL A 581 -9.54 -1.28 -9.49
CA VAL A 581 -8.30 -1.93 -9.07
C VAL A 581 -7.78 -2.80 -10.23
N ARG A 582 -6.47 -2.92 -10.40
CA ARG A 582 -5.82 -3.98 -11.19
C ARG A 582 -4.70 -4.54 -10.34
N VAL A 583 -4.71 -5.85 -10.14
CA VAL A 583 -3.65 -6.57 -9.44
C VAL A 583 -2.78 -7.29 -10.45
N GLN A 584 -1.47 -7.22 -10.29
CA GLN A 584 -0.51 -8.13 -10.93
C GLN A 584 0.24 -8.87 -9.83
N ILE A 585 0.25 -10.20 -9.90
CA ILE A 585 1.14 -11.08 -9.16
C ILE A 585 2.07 -11.71 -10.21
N ARG A 586 3.38 -11.76 -9.95
CA ARG A 586 4.37 -12.34 -10.86
C ARG A 586 5.02 -13.57 -10.24
N HIS A 587 5.15 -14.64 -10.99
CA HIS A 587 5.86 -15.85 -10.61
C HIS A 587 6.22 -16.70 -11.84
N GLU A 588 7.33 -17.43 -11.81
CA GLU A 588 7.76 -18.28 -12.95
C GLU A 588 7.00 -19.61 -13.10
N ASP A 589 6.44 -20.13 -12.00
CA ASP A 589 5.51 -21.26 -12.03
C ASP A 589 4.05 -20.78 -12.18
N ALA A 590 3.47 -21.04 -13.36
CA ALA A 590 2.08 -20.76 -13.66
C ALA A 590 1.09 -21.61 -12.83
N SER A 591 1.47 -22.80 -12.39
CA SER A 591 0.63 -23.66 -11.55
C SER A 591 0.50 -23.12 -10.12
N LEU A 592 1.49 -22.35 -9.65
CA LEU A 592 1.36 -21.55 -8.43
C LEU A 592 0.37 -20.41 -8.65
N LEU A 593 0.48 -19.64 -9.74
CA LEU A 593 -0.40 -18.50 -10.01
C LEU A 593 -1.88 -18.89 -10.10
N GLU A 594 -2.23 -20.03 -10.71
CA GLU A 594 -3.63 -20.51 -10.76
C GLU A 594 -4.22 -20.79 -9.36
N LYS A 595 -3.41 -21.17 -8.36
CA LYS A 595 -3.89 -21.35 -6.96
C LYS A 595 -4.30 -20.04 -6.30
N TYR A 596 -3.77 -18.91 -6.78
CA TYR A 596 -4.05 -17.55 -6.28
C TYR A 596 -5.01 -16.77 -7.19
N ARG A 597 -5.63 -17.44 -8.16
CA ARG A 597 -6.60 -16.84 -9.09
C ARG A 597 -7.81 -16.22 -8.40
N GLU A 598 -8.27 -16.83 -7.31
CA GLU A 598 -9.44 -16.44 -6.53
C GLU A 598 -9.07 -15.64 -5.26
N THR A 599 -7.83 -15.14 -5.14
CA THR A 599 -7.39 -14.41 -3.95
C THR A 599 -8.25 -13.18 -3.68
N VAL A 600 -8.77 -13.09 -2.44
CA VAL A 600 -9.62 -12.00 -1.99
C VAL A 600 -8.79 -10.75 -1.73
N LEU A 601 -9.18 -9.66 -2.37
CA LEU A 601 -8.67 -8.32 -2.13
C LEU A 601 -9.38 -7.72 -0.91
N ILE A 602 -8.63 -7.22 0.08
CA ILE A 602 -9.21 -6.43 1.16
C ILE A 602 -8.97 -4.95 0.87
N LEU A 603 -10.07 -4.21 0.79
CA LEU A 603 -10.05 -2.75 0.80
C LEU A 603 -10.29 -2.29 2.23
N ARG A 604 -9.33 -1.55 2.80
CA ARG A 604 -9.42 -1.04 4.17
C ARG A 604 -9.67 0.45 4.18
N LEU A 605 -10.82 0.84 4.68
CA LEU A 605 -11.33 2.21 4.69
C LEU A 605 -11.32 2.78 6.10
N LYS A 606 -10.73 3.96 6.27
CA LYS A 606 -10.78 4.69 7.53
C LYS A 606 -12.21 5.20 7.80
N LEU A 607 -12.67 5.05 9.05
CA LEU A 607 -13.95 5.60 9.50
C LEU A 607 -13.82 7.10 9.76
N ALA A 608 -14.78 7.90 9.32
CA ALA A 608 -14.78 9.35 9.54
C ALA A 608 -14.86 9.71 11.04
N THR A 609 -15.65 8.95 11.80
CA THR A 609 -15.68 8.97 13.27
C THR A 609 -15.38 7.57 13.80
N PRO A 610 -14.36 7.39 14.65
CA PRO A 610 -14.09 6.10 15.29
C PRO A 610 -15.30 5.60 16.10
N ILE A 611 -15.56 4.29 16.04
CA ILE A 611 -16.65 3.65 16.79
C ILE A 611 -16.07 3.07 18.07
N SER A 612 -16.27 3.77 19.18
CA SER A 612 -15.96 3.25 20.52
C SER A 612 -17.13 2.48 21.09
N LEU A 613 -16.85 1.33 21.69
CA LEU A 613 -17.85 0.51 22.40
C LEU A 613 -17.69 0.65 23.91
N ASP A 614 -18.83 0.60 24.59
CA ASP A 614 -18.90 0.60 26.04
C ASP A 614 -18.66 -0.80 26.60
N CYS A 615 -17.74 -0.89 27.54
CA CYS A 615 -17.46 -2.08 28.33
C CYS A 615 -18.27 -2.06 29.64
N PHE A 616 -18.71 -3.22 30.11
CA PHE A 616 -19.54 -3.39 31.31
C PHE A 616 -18.98 -4.49 32.21
N SER A 617 -19.20 -4.38 33.52
CA SER A 617 -18.74 -5.36 34.53
C SER A 617 -19.75 -6.49 34.80
N ASN A 618 -20.96 -6.39 34.25
CA ASN A 618 -22.02 -7.36 34.43
C ASN A 618 -22.80 -7.55 33.12
N TYR A 619 -23.35 -8.75 32.94
CA TYR A 619 -24.10 -9.16 31.76
C TYR A 619 -25.36 -8.31 31.52
N GLU A 620 -26.14 -8.04 32.58
CA GLU A 620 -27.44 -7.36 32.46
C GLU A 620 -27.31 -5.94 31.86
N SER A 621 -26.30 -5.17 32.29
CA SER A 621 -26.03 -3.83 31.75
C SER A 621 -25.57 -3.90 30.28
N ALA A 622 -24.82 -4.94 29.89
CA ALA A 622 -24.38 -5.13 28.51
C ALA A 622 -25.52 -5.55 27.57
N VAL A 623 -26.48 -6.34 28.04
CA VAL A 623 -27.72 -6.67 27.30
C VAL A 623 -28.59 -5.43 27.11
N LYS A 624 -28.77 -4.63 28.17
CA LYS A 624 -29.61 -3.42 28.12
C LYS A 624 -28.97 -2.27 27.33
N GLY A 625 -27.64 -2.25 27.19
CA GLY A 625 -26.89 -1.11 26.67
C GLY A 625 -26.85 0.10 27.63
N GLU A 626 -27.47 -0.04 28.80
CA GLU A 626 -27.67 1.01 29.81
C GLU A 626 -27.24 0.49 31.19
N GLY A 627 -26.72 1.38 32.04
CA GLY A 627 -26.28 1.06 33.39
C GLY A 627 -24.83 1.43 33.68
N LYS A 628 -24.25 0.81 34.70
CA LYS A 628 -22.89 1.16 35.18
C LYS A 628 -21.83 0.52 34.28
N LYS A 629 -21.17 1.36 33.47
CA LYS A 629 -20.01 1.00 32.65
C LYS A 629 -18.84 0.48 33.50
N PHE A 630 -17.93 -0.26 32.87
CA PHE A 630 -16.67 -0.71 33.45
C PHE A 630 -15.74 0.50 33.65
N GLY A 631 -15.81 1.12 34.83
CA GLY A 631 -14.85 2.12 35.27
C GLY A 631 -13.49 1.49 35.64
N THR A 632 -12.53 2.32 36.02
CA THR A 632 -11.20 1.86 36.47
C THR A 632 -11.34 0.89 37.64
N LYS A 633 -10.78 -0.31 37.49
CA LYS A 633 -10.71 -1.34 38.51
C LYS A 633 -9.25 -1.61 38.85
N ARG A 634 -8.87 -1.36 40.10
CA ARG A 634 -7.56 -1.75 40.63
C ARG A 634 -7.54 -3.25 40.92
N MET A 635 -6.84 -4.01 40.09
CA MET A 635 -6.79 -5.47 40.17
C MET A 635 -5.60 -5.93 41.01
N LYS A 636 -5.79 -6.99 41.81
CA LYS A 636 -4.72 -7.67 42.56
C LYS A 636 -3.85 -8.51 41.63
N PRO A 637 -2.60 -8.84 42.00
CA PRO A 637 -1.78 -9.79 41.25
C PRO A 637 -2.53 -11.11 40.98
N GLY A 638 -2.53 -11.58 39.74
CA GLY A 638 -3.24 -12.80 39.32
C GLY A 638 -4.77 -12.73 39.30
N GLU A 639 -5.39 -11.59 39.65
CA GLU A 639 -6.85 -11.45 39.63
C GLU A 639 -7.39 -11.56 38.20
N ILE A 640 -8.53 -12.25 38.04
CA ILE A 640 -9.26 -12.34 36.78
C ILE A 640 -10.55 -11.53 36.91
N SER A 641 -10.86 -10.72 35.89
CA SER A 641 -12.10 -9.95 35.78
C SER A 641 -12.76 -10.21 34.43
N VAL A 642 -14.06 -10.51 34.44
CA VAL A 642 -14.85 -10.60 33.20
C VAL A 642 -15.23 -9.19 32.73
N VAL A 643 -15.18 -8.97 31.43
CA VAL A 643 -15.61 -7.73 30.76
C VAL A 643 -16.64 -8.09 29.70
N TYR A 644 -17.79 -7.44 29.74
CA TYR A 644 -18.87 -7.60 28.75
C TYR A 644 -18.90 -6.41 27.80
N ILE A 645 -19.26 -6.64 26.54
CA ILE A 645 -19.41 -5.60 25.51
C ILE A 645 -20.80 -5.73 24.87
N GLY A 646 -21.55 -4.63 24.84
CA GLY A 646 -22.86 -4.57 24.19
C GLY A 646 -22.79 -4.60 22.66
N PRO A 647 -23.95 -4.63 21.97
CA PRO A 647 -24.02 -4.52 20.51
C PRO A 647 -23.45 -3.19 20.00
N VAL A 648 -22.96 -3.17 18.75
CA VAL A 648 -22.59 -1.92 18.08
C VAL A 648 -23.88 -1.15 17.72
N PRO A 649 -24.01 0.14 18.08
CA PRO A 649 -25.20 0.93 17.73
C PRO A 649 -25.36 1.06 16.20
N GLU A 650 -26.55 0.70 15.68
CA GLU A 650 -26.84 0.70 14.23
C GLU A 650 -26.67 2.08 13.58
N ASP A 651 -26.94 3.17 14.32
CA ASP A 651 -26.80 4.55 13.86
C ASP A 651 -25.35 4.95 13.56
N LYS A 652 -24.38 4.30 14.21
CA LYS A 652 -22.95 4.53 14.04
C LYS A 652 -22.33 3.67 12.94
N LEU A 653 -23.05 2.65 12.45
CA LEU A 653 -22.55 1.79 11.38
C LEU A 653 -22.53 2.53 10.03
N PRO A 654 -21.55 2.25 9.16
CA PRO A 654 -21.57 2.74 7.78
C PRO A 654 -22.85 2.27 7.07
N LYS A 655 -23.49 3.13 6.27
CA LYS A 655 -24.70 2.77 5.51
C LYS A 655 -24.45 1.79 4.33
N PHE A 656 -23.23 1.25 4.20
CA PHE A 656 -22.77 0.48 3.04
C PHE A 656 -21.87 -0.68 3.48
N GLY A 657 -22.08 -1.87 2.91
CA GLY A 657 -21.37 -3.10 3.24
C GLY A 657 -22.13 -4.34 2.73
N TRP A 658 -21.56 -5.52 2.95
CA TRP A 658 -22.11 -6.82 2.56
C TRP A 658 -21.60 -7.93 3.51
N PRO A 659 -22.18 -9.15 3.49
CA PRO A 659 -21.67 -10.29 4.26
C PRO A 659 -20.15 -10.48 4.13
N GLY A 660 -19.48 -10.63 5.27
CA GLY A 660 -18.01 -10.76 5.35
C GLY A 660 -17.25 -9.44 5.47
N CYS A 661 -17.89 -8.27 5.35
CA CYS A 661 -17.29 -7.03 5.86
C CYS A 661 -16.99 -7.15 7.36
N TYR A 662 -15.99 -6.42 7.85
CA TYR A 662 -15.67 -6.36 9.27
C TYR A 662 -15.10 -5.00 9.68
N LEU A 663 -15.34 -4.59 10.94
CA LEU A 663 -14.62 -3.46 11.54
C LEU A 663 -13.27 -3.94 12.08
N ALA A 664 -12.23 -3.13 11.90
CA ALA A 664 -10.91 -3.37 12.47
C ALA A 664 -10.55 -2.26 13.46
N GLY A 665 -10.16 -2.67 14.66
CA GLY A 665 -9.95 -1.80 15.82
C GLY A 665 -8.96 -2.37 16.81
N ALA A 666 -8.93 -1.76 17.99
CA ALA A 666 -8.08 -2.18 19.08
C ALA A 666 -8.79 -2.09 20.43
N LEU A 667 -8.36 -2.96 21.35
CA LEU A 667 -8.66 -2.96 22.78
C LEU A 667 -7.46 -2.36 23.52
N CYS A 668 -7.73 -1.38 24.39
CA CYS A 668 -6.83 -0.86 25.40
C CYS A 668 -7.28 -1.37 26.78
N LEU A 669 -6.34 -1.73 27.66
CA LEU A 669 -6.65 -2.24 29.01
C LEU A 669 -6.14 -1.36 30.16
N SER A 670 -4.95 -0.77 30.06
CA SER A 670 -4.41 0.10 31.12
C SER A 670 -5.21 1.40 31.24
N ASP A 671 -5.38 1.93 32.45
CA ASP A 671 -5.86 3.31 32.64
C ASP A 671 -4.75 4.37 32.56
N ILE A 672 -3.47 3.95 32.58
CA ILE A 672 -2.30 4.86 32.48
C ILE A 672 -2.24 5.44 31.07
N GLU A 673 -2.46 6.76 30.95
CA GLU A 673 -2.58 7.49 29.68
C GLU A 673 -1.45 7.19 28.68
N LEU A 674 -0.20 7.15 29.17
CA LEU A 674 1.01 6.83 28.41
C LEU A 674 0.90 5.48 27.67
N ALA A 675 0.29 4.48 28.32
CA ALA A 675 0.12 3.12 27.79
C ALA A 675 -1.10 2.98 26.87
N ARG A 676 -2.18 3.74 27.08
CA ARG A 676 -3.46 3.60 26.34
C ARG A 676 -3.32 3.66 24.81
N SER A 677 -2.39 4.47 24.33
CA SER A 677 -2.14 4.69 22.90
C SER A 677 -1.16 3.70 22.27
N HIS A 678 -0.32 3.03 23.07
CA HIS A 678 0.77 2.16 22.61
C HIS A 678 0.51 0.67 22.86
N VAL A 679 -0.16 0.34 23.96
CA VAL A 679 -0.41 -1.04 24.42
C VAL A 679 -1.82 -1.45 24.01
N GLN A 680 -1.90 -2.05 22.82
CA GLN A 680 -3.16 -2.32 22.13
C GLN A 680 -3.24 -3.76 21.62
N TYR A 681 -4.43 -4.35 21.79
CA TYR A 681 -4.76 -5.70 21.35
C TYR A 681 -5.70 -5.65 20.15
N GLN A 682 -5.50 -6.52 19.16
CA GLN A 682 -6.30 -6.51 17.94
C GLN A 682 -7.75 -6.93 18.21
N VAL A 683 -8.70 -6.14 17.70
CA VAL A 683 -10.14 -6.44 17.76
C VAL A 683 -10.72 -6.40 16.35
N THR A 684 -11.43 -7.45 15.96
CA THR A 684 -12.25 -7.48 14.74
C THR A 684 -13.73 -7.63 15.10
N TYR A 685 -14.60 -6.99 14.32
CA TYR A 685 -16.05 -7.13 14.43
C TYR A 685 -16.62 -7.49 13.06
N THR A 686 -16.87 -8.76 12.84
CA THR A 686 -17.32 -9.33 11.56
C THR A 686 -18.84 -9.29 11.46
N PHE A 687 -19.34 -9.01 10.25
CA PHE A 687 -20.76 -9.06 9.91
C PHE A 687 -21.03 -10.32 9.05
N PRO A 688 -21.51 -11.44 9.62
CA PRO A 688 -21.92 -12.61 8.84
C PRO A 688 -23.05 -12.28 7.88
N GLU A 689 -23.97 -11.40 8.30
CA GLU A 689 -25.01 -10.81 7.48
C GLU A 689 -24.93 -9.29 7.53
N TRP A 690 -25.27 -8.63 6.42
CA TRP A 690 -25.35 -7.17 6.35
C TRP A 690 -26.81 -6.72 6.26
N THR A 691 -27.50 -6.74 7.40
CA THR A 691 -28.90 -6.33 7.51
C THR A 691 -29.02 -4.89 7.97
N HIS A 692 -28.78 -3.93 7.07
CA HIS A 692 -29.22 -2.56 7.30
C HIS A 692 -30.75 -2.50 7.17
N LYS A 693 -31.46 -2.92 8.23
CA LYS A 693 -32.86 -2.55 8.41
C LYS A 693 -32.89 -1.03 8.33
N GLN A 694 -33.64 -0.48 7.38
CA GLN A 694 -33.91 0.95 7.41
C GLN A 694 -34.77 1.17 8.66
N THR A 695 -34.18 1.81 9.67
CA THR A 695 -34.91 2.38 10.81
C THR A 695 -35.78 3.53 10.31
N LYS A 696 -36.86 3.18 9.61
CA LYS A 696 -38.13 3.84 9.83
C LYS A 696 -38.37 3.69 11.33
N THR A 697 -38.30 4.83 12.01
CA THR A 697 -38.56 5.07 13.44
C THR A 697 -39.35 3.97 14.13
N VAL A 698 -38.85 3.49 15.27
CA VAL A 698 -39.61 2.62 16.17
C VAL A 698 -40.76 3.41 16.81
N SER A 699 -41.87 3.53 16.08
CA SER A 699 -43.21 3.82 16.59
C SER A 699 -44.22 3.61 15.45
N SER A 700 -45.41 3.16 15.84
CA SER A 700 -46.54 2.69 15.03
C SER A 700 -46.26 1.51 14.09
N VAL A 701 -47.19 0.56 14.12
CA VAL A 701 -47.32 -0.51 13.13
C VAL A 701 -47.48 0.17 11.76
N ALA A 702 -46.47 0.07 10.90
CA ALA A 702 -46.66 0.40 9.51
C ALA A 702 -47.68 -0.60 8.94
N LEU A 703 -48.89 -0.11 8.64
CA LEU A 703 -49.89 -0.82 7.85
C LEU A 703 -49.28 -1.07 6.46
N VAL A 704 -48.54 -2.17 6.35
CA VAL A 704 -48.23 -2.76 5.05
C VAL A 704 -49.56 -3.28 4.55
N LYS A 705 -50.11 -2.59 3.55
CA LYS A 705 -51.30 -3.01 2.83
C LYS A 705 -51.16 -4.50 2.56
N LYS A 706 -52.08 -5.32 3.07
CA LYS A 706 -52.22 -6.69 2.57
C LYS A 706 -52.31 -6.55 1.06
N LYS A 707 -51.44 -7.27 0.32
CA LYS A 707 -51.80 -7.60 -1.06
C LYS A 707 -53.06 -8.44 -0.93
N GLU A 708 -54.19 -7.83 -1.20
CA GLU A 708 -55.37 -8.56 -1.63
C GLU A 708 -55.01 -9.10 -3.01
N ASP A 709 -54.44 -10.31 -3.01
CA ASP A 709 -54.43 -11.13 -4.20
C ASP A 709 -55.90 -11.32 -4.61
N PHE A 710 -56.19 -11.08 -5.89
CA PHE A 710 -57.51 -10.73 -6.47
C PHE A 710 -57.95 -9.28 -6.27
N ALA A 711 -57.56 -8.43 -7.23
CA ALA A 711 -58.31 -7.23 -7.54
C ALA A 711 -59.76 -7.61 -7.94
N PRO A 712 -60.79 -6.83 -7.53
CA PRO A 712 -62.19 -7.16 -7.79
C PRO A 712 -62.60 -7.10 -9.28
N ASP A 713 -61.75 -6.57 -10.15
CA ASP A 713 -61.91 -6.64 -11.60
C ASP A 713 -60.56 -7.03 -12.26
N SER A 714 -60.46 -8.29 -12.67
CA SER A 714 -59.23 -8.87 -13.25
C SER A 714 -58.94 -8.38 -14.66
N MET A 715 -59.94 -7.90 -15.42
CA MET A 715 -59.69 -7.27 -16.72
C MET A 715 -59.12 -5.86 -16.56
N GLN A 716 -59.61 -5.08 -15.59
CA GLN A 716 -59.08 -3.74 -15.34
C GLN A 716 -57.60 -3.77 -14.95
N ALA A 717 -57.21 -4.67 -14.05
CA ALA A 717 -55.81 -4.86 -13.67
C ALA A 717 -54.92 -5.33 -14.84
N MET A 718 -55.44 -6.17 -15.74
CA MET A 718 -54.74 -6.59 -16.96
C MET A 718 -54.52 -5.41 -17.91
N ASN A 719 -55.54 -4.59 -18.15
CA ASN A 719 -55.48 -3.42 -19.03
C ASN A 719 -54.52 -2.34 -18.48
N GLU A 720 -54.49 -2.13 -17.17
CA GLU A 720 -53.52 -1.24 -16.52
C GLU A 720 -52.08 -1.75 -16.68
N ALA A 721 -51.85 -3.05 -16.57
CA ALA A 721 -50.52 -3.65 -16.79
C ALA A 721 -50.08 -3.59 -18.27
N LEU A 722 -51.00 -3.82 -19.22
CA LEU A 722 -50.75 -3.67 -20.65
C LEU A 722 -50.42 -2.21 -21.02
N ARG A 723 -51.19 -1.25 -20.50
CA ARG A 723 -50.91 0.19 -20.67
C ARG A 723 -49.53 0.55 -20.15
N ASP A 724 -49.18 0.14 -18.93
CA ASP A 724 -47.88 0.46 -18.33
C ASP A 724 -46.72 -0.24 -19.09
N PHE A 725 -46.95 -1.41 -19.71
CA PHE A 725 -46.02 -2.04 -20.66
C PHE A 725 -45.85 -1.24 -21.95
N TYR A 726 -46.93 -0.80 -22.59
CA TYR A 726 -46.86 0.03 -23.80
C TYR A 726 -46.19 1.39 -23.55
N VAL A 727 -46.44 2.01 -22.38
CA VAL A 727 -45.75 3.24 -21.93
C VAL A 727 -44.25 3.02 -21.74
N GLN A 728 -43.82 1.84 -21.29
CA GLN A 728 -42.41 1.48 -21.21
C GLN A 728 -41.77 1.32 -22.61
N TRP A 729 -42.54 0.86 -23.60
CA TRP A 729 -42.07 0.70 -24.98
C TRP A 729 -42.06 1.99 -25.80
N LEU A 730 -42.92 2.97 -25.49
CA LEU A 730 -42.96 4.28 -26.15
C LEU A 730 -41.56 4.93 -26.26
N GLY A 731 -40.74 4.86 -25.21
CA GLY A 731 -39.37 5.38 -25.20
C GLY A 731 -38.29 4.45 -25.76
N LYS A 732 -38.65 3.27 -26.27
CA LYS A 732 -37.74 2.26 -26.83
C LYS A 732 -37.90 2.03 -28.34
N LEU A 733 -39.02 2.47 -28.92
CA LEU A 733 -39.28 2.36 -30.36
C LEU A 733 -38.35 3.31 -31.13
N GLN A 734 -37.67 2.76 -32.14
CA GLN A 734 -36.76 3.53 -33.00
C GLN A 734 -37.49 4.21 -34.17
N ASP A 735 -38.63 3.68 -34.61
CA ASP A 735 -39.45 4.33 -35.63
C ASP A 735 -40.30 5.45 -35.00
N VAL A 736 -40.24 6.63 -35.60
CA VAL A 736 -40.95 7.82 -35.14
C VAL A 736 -42.45 7.72 -35.41
N VAL A 737 -42.86 7.02 -36.48
CA VAL A 737 -44.25 6.85 -36.89
C VAL A 737 -44.95 5.89 -35.94
N ASP A 738 -44.44 4.66 -35.80
CA ASP A 738 -44.99 3.64 -34.88
C ASP A 738 -45.14 4.17 -33.45
N ALA A 739 -44.17 4.95 -32.98
CA ALA A 739 -44.19 5.54 -31.64
C ALA A 739 -45.18 6.72 -31.51
N ASN A 740 -45.46 7.45 -32.59
CA ASN A 740 -46.53 8.46 -32.61
C ASN A 740 -47.92 7.80 -32.65
N ASP A 741 -48.08 6.74 -33.43
CA ASP A 741 -49.33 5.99 -33.53
C ASP A 741 -49.65 5.29 -32.21
N LEU A 742 -48.66 4.64 -31.58
CA LEU A 742 -48.80 4.05 -30.24
C LEU A 742 -49.18 5.11 -29.19
N TYR A 743 -48.57 6.30 -29.23
CA TYR A 743 -48.97 7.40 -28.35
C TYR A 743 -50.41 7.85 -28.62
N GLY A 744 -50.79 7.99 -29.89
CA GLY A 744 -52.15 8.35 -30.32
C GLY A 744 -53.21 7.38 -29.79
N HIS A 745 -52.96 6.07 -29.91
CA HIS A 745 -53.83 5.04 -29.34
C HIS A 745 -53.92 5.14 -27.80
N LEU A 746 -52.79 5.22 -27.10
CA LEU A 746 -52.75 5.25 -25.63
C LEU A 746 -53.41 6.51 -25.03
N ILE A 747 -53.23 7.67 -25.66
CA ILE A 747 -53.82 8.93 -25.18
C ILE A 747 -55.30 9.05 -25.56
N ALA A 748 -55.75 8.44 -26.67
CA ALA A 748 -57.16 8.37 -27.02
C ALA A 748 -57.97 7.56 -25.99
N GLU A 749 -57.43 6.44 -25.50
CA GLU A 749 -58.04 5.65 -24.43
C GLU A 749 -57.96 6.32 -23.05
N ASN A 750 -56.90 7.09 -22.77
CA ASN A 750 -56.64 7.67 -21.45
C ASN A 750 -56.19 9.15 -21.50
N PRO A 751 -57.07 10.11 -21.87
CA PRO A 751 -56.66 11.47 -22.25
C PRO A 751 -55.97 12.33 -21.18
N LYS A 752 -56.11 11.98 -19.90
CA LYS A 752 -55.51 12.71 -18.77
C LYS A 752 -54.41 11.94 -18.04
N ASN A 753 -53.87 10.87 -18.64
CA ASN A 753 -52.87 10.05 -17.99
C ASN A 753 -51.46 10.67 -18.10
N LEU A 754 -51.03 11.30 -17.00
CA LEU A 754 -49.74 11.98 -16.88
C LEU A 754 -48.53 11.10 -17.25
N ARG A 755 -48.57 9.78 -17.00
CA ARG A 755 -47.44 8.89 -17.34
C ARG A 755 -47.24 8.74 -18.84
N ILE A 756 -48.34 8.63 -19.60
CA ILE A 756 -48.33 8.53 -21.06
C ILE A 756 -47.77 9.84 -21.65
N MET A 757 -48.25 10.98 -21.14
CA MET A 757 -47.80 12.30 -21.54
C MET A 757 -46.32 12.56 -21.20
N GLN A 758 -45.86 12.19 -19.99
CA GLN A 758 -44.44 12.30 -19.58
C GLN A 758 -43.52 11.43 -20.47
N ALA A 759 -43.92 10.20 -20.79
CA ALA A 759 -43.12 9.31 -21.65
C ALA A 759 -42.95 9.88 -23.06
N GLN A 760 -44.03 10.40 -23.66
CA GLN A 760 -43.99 11.07 -24.95
C GLN A 760 -43.20 12.38 -24.90
N LEU A 761 -43.39 13.21 -23.85
CA LEU A 761 -42.66 14.46 -23.67
C LEU A 761 -41.15 14.21 -23.61
N LYS A 762 -40.74 13.19 -22.84
CA LYS A 762 -39.33 12.79 -22.78
C LYS A 762 -38.81 12.37 -24.16
N ARG A 763 -39.52 11.50 -24.89
CA ARG A 763 -39.11 11.08 -26.24
C ARG A 763 -38.96 12.25 -27.21
N LEU A 764 -39.91 13.20 -27.21
CA LEU A 764 -39.83 14.38 -28.07
C LEU A 764 -38.63 15.27 -27.68
N PHE A 765 -38.34 15.40 -26.38
CA PHE A 765 -37.20 16.16 -25.87
C PHE A 765 -35.85 15.48 -26.17
N ASP A 766 -35.75 14.15 -26.06
CA ASP A 766 -34.56 13.39 -26.46
C ASP A 766 -34.27 13.56 -27.97
N HIS A 767 -35.30 13.89 -28.78
CA HIS A 767 -35.20 14.27 -30.20
C HIS A 767 -35.47 15.77 -30.49
N LYS A 768 -35.11 16.67 -29.56
CA LYS A 768 -35.39 18.13 -29.68
C LYS A 768 -34.69 18.85 -30.85
N CYS A 769 -33.76 18.19 -31.56
CA CYS A 769 -33.11 18.76 -32.75
C CYS A 769 -34.02 18.83 -33.98
N ASN A 770 -35.19 18.16 -33.97
CA ASN A 770 -36.18 18.29 -35.04
C ASN A 770 -37.10 19.50 -34.77
N PRO A 771 -37.16 20.53 -35.65
CA PRO A 771 -37.98 21.72 -35.42
C PRO A 771 -39.49 21.43 -35.29
N GLU A 772 -40.01 20.35 -35.90
CA GLU A 772 -41.42 19.95 -35.74
C GLU A 772 -41.76 19.47 -34.32
N ASN A 773 -40.76 19.05 -33.54
CA ASN A 773 -40.99 18.61 -32.16
C ASN A 773 -41.18 19.79 -31.19
N HIS A 774 -40.71 20.99 -31.53
CA HIS A 774 -40.72 22.13 -30.60
C HIS A 774 -42.15 22.56 -30.23
N SER A 775 -43.03 22.79 -31.21
CA SER A 775 -44.44 23.15 -30.97
C SER A 775 -45.15 22.05 -30.19
N ARG A 776 -44.95 20.78 -30.58
CA ARG A 776 -45.52 19.60 -29.92
C ARG A 776 -45.07 19.46 -28.46
N ILE A 777 -43.82 19.81 -28.14
CA ILE A 777 -43.30 19.84 -26.76
C ILE A 777 -44.05 20.90 -25.94
N LEU A 778 -44.21 22.11 -26.45
CA LEU A 778 -44.89 23.20 -25.73
C LEU A 778 -46.39 22.88 -25.52
N GLU A 779 -47.08 22.40 -26.55
CA GLU A 779 -48.48 21.94 -26.45
C GLU A 779 -48.65 20.83 -25.42
N LEU A 780 -47.74 19.84 -25.42
CA LEU A 780 -47.79 18.72 -24.47
C LEU A 780 -47.44 19.14 -23.04
N VAL A 781 -46.53 20.10 -22.84
CA VAL A 781 -46.28 20.69 -21.51
C VAL A 781 -47.52 21.38 -20.98
N ASP A 782 -48.18 22.21 -21.78
CA ASP A 782 -49.37 22.94 -21.33
C ASP A 782 -50.54 21.98 -21.03
N ALA A 783 -50.67 20.89 -21.79
CA ALA A 783 -51.62 19.81 -21.50
C ALA A 783 -51.28 19.02 -20.21
N ILE A 784 -49.99 18.78 -19.92
CA ILE A 784 -49.54 18.18 -18.65
C ILE A 784 -49.84 19.10 -17.47
N LEU A 785 -49.64 20.42 -17.62
CA LEU A 785 -49.90 21.40 -16.56
C LEU A 785 -51.39 21.53 -16.25
N ASP A 786 -52.28 21.51 -17.25
CA ASP A 786 -53.74 21.45 -17.04
C ASP A 786 -54.16 20.16 -16.31
N ALA A 787 -53.63 19.02 -16.72
CA ALA A 787 -53.95 17.72 -16.11
C ALA A 787 -53.39 17.57 -14.68
N ALA A 788 -52.18 18.07 -14.41
CA ALA A 788 -51.51 17.90 -13.11
C ALA A 788 -51.91 18.95 -12.07
N LYS A 789 -52.45 20.11 -12.49
CA LYS A 789 -52.94 21.20 -11.63
C LYS A 789 -51.94 21.69 -10.57
N PRO A 790 -50.91 22.46 -10.96
CA PRO A 790 -49.88 23.03 -10.07
C PRO A 790 -50.37 23.60 -8.74
N ASP A 791 -51.44 24.40 -8.76
CA ASP A 791 -51.97 25.05 -7.56
C ASP A 791 -52.56 24.09 -6.51
N GLU A 792 -53.14 22.95 -6.93
CA GLU A 792 -53.63 21.93 -5.99
C GLU A 792 -52.46 21.27 -5.26
N VAL A 793 -51.39 20.96 -6.00
CA VAL A 793 -50.18 20.32 -5.47
C VAL A 793 -49.40 21.28 -4.55
N LEU A 794 -49.26 22.56 -4.89
CA LEU A 794 -48.61 23.55 -4.02
C LEU A 794 -49.39 23.79 -2.72
N LYS A 795 -50.73 23.88 -2.79
CA LYS A 795 -51.59 23.98 -1.59
C LYS A 795 -51.45 22.75 -0.70
N TYR A 796 -51.38 21.56 -1.30
CA TYR A 796 -51.11 20.32 -0.57
C TYR A 796 -49.75 20.36 0.13
N LEU A 797 -48.66 20.70 -0.59
CA LEU A 797 -47.31 20.79 -0.02
C LEU A 797 -47.17 21.84 1.10
N GLY A 798 -47.93 22.94 1.04
CA GLY A 798 -47.97 23.98 2.07
C GLY A 798 -48.81 23.64 3.31
N SER A 799 -49.56 22.52 3.29
CA SER A 799 -50.43 22.09 4.38
C SER A 799 -49.78 20.98 5.24
N LYS A 800 -50.19 20.90 6.51
CA LYS A 800 -49.64 19.94 7.48
C LYS A 800 -50.50 18.68 7.53
N HIS A 801 -49.96 17.57 7.02
CA HIS A 801 -50.66 16.29 6.90
C HIS A 801 -50.58 15.44 8.16
N GLU A 802 -51.64 14.70 8.42
CA GLU A 802 -51.63 13.57 9.35
C GLU A 802 -51.15 12.29 8.63
N ASN A 803 -50.79 11.24 9.36
CA ASN A 803 -50.26 10.00 8.77
C ASN A 803 -51.35 8.91 8.70
N SER A 804 -52.49 9.20 8.05
CA SER A 804 -53.56 8.20 7.84
C SER A 804 -53.31 7.32 6.59
N GLU A 805 -54.03 6.20 6.45
CA GLU A 805 -53.96 5.37 5.24
C GLU A 805 -54.46 6.12 3.99
N SER A 806 -55.47 6.98 4.13
CA SER A 806 -55.94 7.87 3.07
C SER A 806 -54.86 8.86 2.62
N ASP A 807 -54.09 9.42 3.56
CA ASP A 807 -53.02 10.38 3.26
C ASP A 807 -51.88 9.74 2.48
N ILE A 808 -51.61 8.43 2.67
CA ILE A 808 -50.58 7.71 1.89
C ILE A 808 -50.94 7.68 0.39
N ILE A 809 -52.22 7.45 0.07
CA ILE A 809 -52.70 7.39 -1.33
C ILE A 809 -52.67 8.79 -1.95
N ILE A 810 -53.19 9.79 -1.24
CA ILE A 810 -53.19 11.19 -1.71
C ILE A 810 -51.75 11.69 -1.90
N ARG A 811 -50.84 11.39 -0.97
CA ARG A 811 -49.42 11.74 -1.07
C ARG A 811 -48.74 11.10 -2.28
N ALA A 812 -49.08 9.86 -2.62
CA ALA A 812 -48.53 9.18 -3.79
C ALA A 812 -49.03 9.83 -5.10
N ASP A 813 -50.31 10.19 -5.19
CA ASP A 813 -50.85 10.94 -6.34
C ASP A 813 -50.21 12.34 -6.45
N MET A 814 -50.15 13.09 -5.36
CA MET A 814 -49.55 14.43 -5.34
C MET A 814 -48.06 14.43 -5.69
N GLU A 815 -47.29 13.43 -5.26
CA GLU A 815 -45.88 13.29 -5.65
C GLU A 815 -45.74 12.88 -7.14
N ASN A 816 -46.66 12.07 -7.70
CA ASN A 816 -46.68 11.79 -9.13
C ASN A 816 -46.97 13.07 -9.95
N ARG A 817 -48.00 13.83 -9.58
CA ARG A 817 -48.35 15.11 -10.25
C ARG A 817 -47.21 16.13 -10.15
N LYS A 818 -46.60 16.27 -8.97
CA LYS A 818 -45.41 17.11 -8.73
C LYS A 818 -44.25 16.74 -9.66
N ASN A 819 -43.95 15.45 -9.83
CA ASN A 819 -42.90 15.02 -10.76
C ASN A 819 -43.25 15.36 -12.21
N ALA A 820 -44.50 15.15 -12.64
CA ALA A 820 -44.95 15.54 -13.98
C ALA A 820 -44.83 17.06 -14.23
N ILE A 821 -45.19 17.89 -13.25
CA ILE A 821 -45.04 19.35 -13.32
C ILE A 821 -43.55 19.74 -13.42
N ILE A 822 -42.69 19.14 -12.59
CA ILE A 822 -41.24 19.41 -12.60
C ILE A 822 -40.64 19.05 -13.96
N ASP A 823 -40.89 17.84 -14.46
CA ASP A 823 -40.31 17.38 -15.72
C ASP A 823 -40.79 18.26 -16.90
N ALA A 824 -42.07 18.64 -16.91
CA ALA A 824 -42.64 19.51 -17.95
C ALA A 824 -42.10 20.95 -17.92
N LEU A 825 -42.00 21.57 -16.73
CA LEU A 825 -41.44 22.92 -16.60
C LEU A 825 -39.95 22.96 -16.92
N VAL A 826 -39.17 21.95 -16.52
CA VAL A 826 -37.73 21.86 -16.83
C VAL A 826 -37.51 21.72 -18.33
N ILE A 827 -38.28 20.88 -19.01
CA ILE A 827 -38.20 20.71 -20.48
C ILE A 827 -38.60 22.01 -21.20
N LYS A 828 -39.67 22.69 -20.77
CA LYS A 828 -40.09 23.99 -21.34
C LYS A 828 -39.02 25.07 -21.16
N ALA A 829 -38.40 25.15 -19.98
CA ALA A 829 -37.33 26.10 -19.72
C ALA A 829 -36.05 25.77 -20.52
N ASP A 830 -35.65 24.50 -20.65
CA ASP A 830 -34.47 24.10 -21.42
C ASP A 830 -34.63 24.39 -22.92
N ALA A 831 -35.81 24.09 -23.48
CA ALA A 831 -36.13 24.37 -24.88
C ALA A 831 -36.09 25.88 -25.21
N LEU A 832 -36.72 26.72 -24.37
CA LEU A 832 -36.72 28.18 -24.55
C LEU A 832 -35.31 28.78 -24.36
N VAL A 833 -34.51 28.25 -23.44
CA VAL A 833 -33.13 28.71 -23.23
C VAL A 833 -32.23 28.33 -24.41
N ASP A 834 -32.32 27.09 -24.90
CA ASP A 834 -31.52 26.66 -26.07
C ASP A 834 -31.87 27.47 -27.32
N GLU A 835 -33.17 27.74 -27.57
CA GLU A 835 -33.60 28.60 -28.69
C GLU A 835 -33.08 30.03 -28.55
N HIS A 836 -33.18 30.63 -27.35
CA HIS A 836 -32.65 31.96 -27.09
C HIS A 836 -31.12 32.03 -27.27
N LEU A 837 -30.37 31.02 -26.82
CA LEU A 837 -28.92 30.96 -26.98
C LEU A 837 -28.51 30.76 -28.45
N ALA A 838 -29.27 29.97 -29.23
CA ALA A 838 -29.02 29.78 -30.66
C ALA A 838 -29.15 31.09 -31.45
N ILE A 839 -30.17 31.91 -31.16
CA ILE A 839 -30.40 33.20 -31.84
C ILE A 839 -29.68 34.40 -31.19
N SER A 840 -28.97 34.20 -30.09
CA SER A 840 -28.31 35.27 -29.34
C SER A 840 -27.14 35.88 -30.11
N THR A 841 -27.13 37.21 -30.21
CA THR A 841 -26.04 38.01 -30.79
C THR A 841 -24.87 38.22 -29.82
N GLN A 842 -24.96 37.73 -28.58
CA GLN A 842 -23.87 37.79 -27.61
C GLN A 842 -22.71 36.87 -28.01
N GLU A 843 -21.49 37.21 -27.59
CA GLU A 843 -20.34 36.34 -27.71
C GLU A 843 -20.38 35.28 -26.60
N ILE A 844 -20.93 34.11 -26.93
CA ILE A 844 -21.14 32.96 -26.02
C ILE A 844 -20.33 31.74 -26.48
N PRO A 845 -19.99 30.82 -25.56
CA PRO A 845 -19.25 29.61 -25.91
C PRO A 845 -19.99 28.71 -26.92
N LYS A 846 -19.23 28.01 -27.76
CA LYS A 846 -19.77 27.19 -28.85
C LYS A 846 -20.64 26.04 -28.34
N SER A 847 -20.24 25.41 -27.23
CA SER A 847 -20.98 24.34 -26.56
C SER A 847 -22.38 24.75 -26.07
N PHE A 848 -22.58 26.03 -25.74
CA PHE A 848 -23.87 26.57 -25.31
C PHE A 848 -24.74 27.03 -26.49
N ARG A 849 -24.13 27.53 -27.58
CA ARG A 849 -24.86 27.98 -28.78
C ARG A 849 -25.54 26.85 -29.56
N HIS A 850 -25.00 25.63 -29.52
CA HIS A 850 -25.56 24.45 -30.22
C HIS A 850 -26.47 23.58 -29.33
N GLY A 851 -26.81 24.07 -28.13
CA GLY A 851 -27.50 23.30 -27.09
C GLY A 851 -26.55 22.37 -26.35
N LEU A 852 -26.28 22.65 -25.08
CA LEU A 852 -25.41 21.82 -24.23
C LEU A 852 -26.16 20.52 -23.86
N ASN A 853 -26.12 19.53 -24.75
CA ASN A 853 -26.71 18.21 -24.53
C ASN A 853 -25.77 17.34 -23.70
N VAL A 854 -26.27 16.90 -22.55
CA VAL A 854 -25.53 16.07 -21.60
C VAL A 854 -26.39 14.86 -21.29
N ASP A 855 -26.04 13.70 -21.86
CA ASP A 855 -26.79 12.46 -21.66
C ASP A 855 -26.85 12.11 -20.16
N VAL A 856 -28.04 12.25 -19.57
CA VAL A 856 -28.30 11.86 -18.18
C VAL A 856 -28.38 10.34 -18.15
N GLY A 857 -27.31 9.70 -17.67
CA GLY A 857 -27.05 8.26 -17.84
C GLY A 857 -28.16 7.31 -17.37
N THR A 858 -29.12 7.02 -18.25
CA THR A 858 -29.86 5.76 -18.23
C THR A 858 -28.93 4.65 -18.70
N LYS A 859 -28.83 3.57 -17.91
CA LYS A 859 -27.96 2.42 -18.18
C LYS A 859 -28.04 1.97 -19.64
N THR A 860 -26.93 2.11 -20.38
CA THR A 860 -26.78 1.50 -21.69
C THR A 860 -26.74 -0.02 -21.53
N GLU A 861 -27.84 -0.68 -21.92
CA GLU A 861 -27.82 -2.10 -22.27
C GLU A 861 -26.86 -2.27 -23.46
N LYS A 862 -26.08 -3.36 -23.44
CA LYS A 862 -25.09 -3.65 -24.48
C LYS A 862 -25.80 -4.04 -25.78
N THR A 863 -25.77 -3.18 -26.81
CA THR A 863 -26.15 -3.59 -28.17
C THR A 863 -25.39 -2.82 -29.25
N SER A 864 -24.15 -3.25 -29.52
CA SER A 864 -23.44 -2.94 -30.77
C SER A 864 -22.32 -3.96 -31.08
N GLN A 865 -22.64 -5.25 -31.04
CA GLN A 865 -21.89 -6.20 -31.88
C GLN A 865 -22.50 -6.14 -33.29
N ALA A 866 -21.93 -5.31 -34.15
CA ALA A 866 -22.19 -5.37 -35.57
C ALA A 866 -21.65 -6.71 -36.10
N SER A 867 -22.53 -7.50 -36.70
CA SER A 867 -22.24 -8.80 -37.28
C SER A 867 -21.34 -8.66 -38.52
N VAL A 868 -20.16 -9.27 -38.47
CA VAL A 868 -19.47 -9.71 -39.69
C VAL A 868 -19.86 -11.16 -39.92
N GLU A 869 -20.53 -11.43 -41.05
CA GLU A 869 -20.84 -12.80 -41.46
C GLU A 869 -19.55 -13.59 -41.72
N LEU A 870 -19.46 -14.77 -41.11
CA LEU A 870 -18.57 -15.83 -41.55
C LEU A 870 -19.33 -17.15 -41.49
N THR A 871 -19.92 -17.51 -42.63
CA THR A 871 -20.60 -18.79 -42.81
C THR A 871 -19.58 -19.93 -42.78
N LYS A 872 -19.94 -21.02 -42.08
CA LYS A 872 -19.09 -22.20 -41.89
C LYS A 872 -18.68 -22.84 -43.21
N ARG A 873 -17.40 -23.18 -43.36
CA ARG A 873 -16.97 -24.45 -43.98
C ARG A 873 -15.73 -25.02 -43.30
N SER A 874 -15.65 -26.33 -43.33
CA SER A 874 -14.72 -27.20 -42.59
C SER A 874 -13.53 -27.63 -43.44
N SER A 875 -12.37 -27.87 -42.80
CA SER A 875 -11.62 -29.16 -42.80
C SER A 875 -10.12 -29.00 -42.60
N ILE A 876 -9.59 -29.80 -41.66
CA ILE A 876 -8.34 -30.59 -41.70
C ILE A 876 -7.45 -30.42 -42.95
N SER A 877 -6.17 -30.05 -42.78
CA SER A 877 -4.96 -30.90 -43.02
C SER A 877 -3.65 -30.08 -43.13
N ASP A 878 -2.54 -30.79 -42.81
CA ASP A 878 -1.17 -30.66 -43.31
C ASP A 878 -0.20 -29.54 -42.86
N PHE A 879 0.71 -29.97 -41.99
CA PHE A 879 2.15 -29.69 -42.02
C PHE A 879 2.73 -29.55 -43.45
N GLN A 880 3.62 -28.57 -43.65
CA GLN A 880 4.91 -28.83 -44.32
C GLN A 880 5.96 -27.75 -44.01
N LEU A 881 7.19 -28.19 -43.72
CA LEU A 881 8.40 -27.35 -43.80
C LEU A 881 8.79 -27.15 -45.26
N ILE A 882 9.28 -25.96 -45.61
CA ILE A 882 10.30 -25.79 -46.66
C ILE A 882 11.32 -24.74 -46.18
N GLU A 883 12.60 -25.11 -46.23
CA GLU A 883 13.77 -24.25 -45.97
C GLU A 883 14.23 -23.51 -47.24
N ASP A 884 15.02 -22.46 -47.05
CA ASP A 884 16.09 -21.95 -47.94
C ASP A 884 15.85 -21.76 -49.45
N THR A 885 16.03 -20.52 -49.94
CA THR A 885 17.19 -20.23 -50.84
C THR A 885 17.48 -18.72 -51.08
N LYS A 886 18.52 -18.24 -50.39
CA LYS A 886 19.68 -17.45 -50.86
C LYS A 886 19.60 -16.43 -52.03
N LYS A 887 20.19 -15.25 -51.71
CA LYS A 887 21.07 -14.35 -52.52
C LYS A 887 20.45 -13.28 -53.45
N LYS A 888 20.73 -12.01 -53.11
CA LYS A 888 21.94 -11.33 -53.64
C LYS A 888 22.40 -10.12 -52.80
N ASP A 889 23.71 -9.89 -52.90
CA ASP A 889 24.57 -8.88 -52.26
C ASP A 889 24.15 -7.43 -52.68
N THR A 890 24.52 -6.33 -52.02
CA THR A 890 25.87 -5.93 -51.51
C THR A 890 25.84 -5.01 -50.27
N GLU A 891 27.03 -4.85 -49.67
CA GLU A 891 27.36 -4.02 -48.50
C GLU A 891 27.11 -2.52 -48.71
N ASP A 892 26.81 -1.77 -47.63
CA ASP A 892 27.62 -0.59 -47.31
C ASP A 892 27.61 -0.22 -45.81
N THR A 893 28.64 0.54 -45.42
CA THR A 893 29.13 0.78 -44.06
C THR A 893 28.22 1.56 -43.10
N GLY A 894 28.18 1.12 -41.83
CA GLY A 894 28.65 1.86 -40.64
C GLY A 894 28.08 3.24 -40.26
N GLY A 895 27.88 3.44 -38.95
CA GLY A 895 27.88 4.78 -38.32
C GLY A 895 26.71 5.05 -37.38
N ALA A 896 27.00 5.27 -36.10
CA ALA A 896 26.04 5.77 -35.12
C ALA A 896 26.20 7.28 -34.92
N GLY A 897 25.11 7.96 -34.54
CA GLY A 897 25.13 9.29 -33.92
C GLY A 897 24.60 10.43 -34.80
N ASP A 898 23.33 10.77 -34.62
CA ASP A 898 22.92 12.08 -34.09
C ASP A 898 21.38 12.16 -34.03
N LEU A 899 20.84 12.46 -32.86
CA LEU A 899 19.39 12.67 -32.67
C LEU A 899 19.13 13.67 -31.53
N LEU A 900 19.86 14.79 -31.54
CA LEU A 900 19.67 15.88 -30.57
C LEU A 900 20.14 17.27 -31.06
N ALA A 901 19.84 17.62 -32.32
CA ALA A 901 19.99 19.00 -32.81
C ALA A 901 19.12 19.32 -34.05
N THR A 902 17.84 19.69 -33.83
CA THR A 902 17.10 20.70 -34.62
C THR A 902 15.73 20.94 -33.97
N LEU A 903 15.69 21.88 -33.02
CA LEU A 903 14.49 22.64 -32.70
C LEU A 903 14.72 24.04 -33.30
N GLU A 904 14.07 24.36 -34.41
CA GLU A 904 13.46 25.66 -34.72
C GLU A 904 12.88 25.66 -36.15
N SER A 905 11.86 26.50 -36.36
CA SER A 905 11.08 26.70 -37.61
C SER A 905 10.59 25.45 -38.35
N ASP A 906 9.30 25.12 -38.19
CA ASP A 906 8.38 25.42 -39.30
C ASP A 906 6.90 25.52 -38.84
N GLN A 907 6.10 26.20 -39.66
CA GLN A 907 4.76 26.66 -39.31
C GLN A 907 3.70 25.56 -39.48
N ILE A 908 2.86 25.36 -38.46
CA ILE A 908 1.65 24.53 -38.60
C ILE A 908 0.53 25.40 -39.18
N THR A 909 0.19 25.16 -40.43
CA THR A 909 -0.97 25.77 -41.10
C THR A 909 -2.27 25.13 -40.64
N ASP A 910 -3.25 25.97 -40.26
CA ASP A 910 -4.64 25.55 -40.10
C ASP A 910 -5.21 25.00 -41.43
N THR A 911 -5.80 23.80 -41.38
CA THR A 911 -6.65 23.29 -42.47
C THR A 911 -7.99 22.81 -41.91
N LEU A 912 -8.97 23.73 -41.89
CA LEU A 912 -10.39 23.36 -41.85
C LEU A 912 -10.79 22.67 -43.16
N PRO A 913 -11.74 21.71 -43.14
CA PRO A 913 -12.45 21.30 -44.35
C PRO A 913 -13.29 22.48 -44.90
N ALA A 914 -13.20 22.72 -46.20
CA ALA A 914 -13.79 23.89 -46.84
C ALA A 914 -15.29 23.74 -47.14
N ALA A 915 -15.95 24.90 -47.20
CA ALA A 915 -17.13 25.27 -47.98
C ALA A 915 -18.13 24.18 -48.42
N ILE A 916 -19.35 24.28 -47.91
CA ILE A 916 -20.57 23.91 -48.66
C ILE A 916 -21.26 25.23 -49.05
N GLU A 917 -21.69 25.30 -50.30
CA GLU A 917 -22.15 26.53 -50.96
C GLU A 917 -23.49 27.05 -50.40
N THR A 918 -23.65 28.36 -50.48
CA THR A 918 -24.90 29.07 -50.19
C THR A 918 -25.97 28.79 -51.26
N ALA A 919 -27.09 28.21 -50.84
CA ALA A 919 -28.34 28.26 -51.60
C ALA A 919 -29.32 29.18 -50.85
N GLU A 920 -29.54 30.38 -51.37
CA GLU A 920 -30.64 31.24 -50.93
C GLU A 920 -31.97 30.61 -51.36
N SER A 921 -32.87 30.36 -50.39
CA SER A 921 -34.28 30.09 -50.68
C SER A 921 -35.14 31.06 -49.88
N ASP A 922 -35.67 32.05 -50.58
CA ASP A 922 -36.48 33.14 -50.05
C ASP A 922 -37.93 32.67 -49.81
N GLN A 923 -38.37 32.56 -48.54
CA GLN A 923 -39.79 32.51 -48.17
C GLN A 923 -40.06 33.23 -46.84
N PRO A 924 -41.07 34.11 -46.76
CA PRO A 924 -41.38 34.88 -45.56
C PRO A 924 -42.26 34.09 -44.58
N GLY A 925 -41.64 33.52 -43.53
CA GLY A 925 -42.30 32.58 -42.60
C GLY A 925 -42.05 32.81 -41.10
N ARG A 926 -42.38 34.01 -40.59
CA ARG A 926 -42.64 34.32 -39.15
C ARG A 926 -41.91 33.46 -38.09
N THR A 927 -40.59 33.59 -37.97
CA THR A 927 -39.85 33.07 -36.80
C THR A 927 -40.12 33.93 -35.56
N VAL A 928 -40.70 33.32 -34.52
CA VAL A 928 -40.87 33.97 -33.21
C VAL A 928 -39.49 34.08 -32.56
N LYS A 929 -39.07 35.28 -32.15
CA LYS A 929 -37.81 35.46 -31.42
C LYS A 929 -38.04 35.29 -29.93
N VAL A 930 -37.66 34.15 -29.35
CA VAL A 930 -37.72 33.93 -27.91
C VAL A 930 -36.86 34.96 -27.17
N THR A 931 -37.50 35.69 -26.26
CA THR A 931 -36.88 36.78 -25.50
C THR A 931 -36.29 36.28 -24.19
N LEU A 932 -35.27 36.99 -23.69
CA LEU A 932 -34.66 36.70 -22.38
C LEU A 932 -35.69 36.74 -21.23
N LYS A 933 -36.75 37.55 -21.38
CA LYS A 933 -37.85 37.66 -20.40
C LYS A 933 -38.72 36.40 -20.35
N GLU A 934 -38.96 35.75 -21.48
CA GLU A 934 -39.69 34.47 -21.54
C GLU A 934 -38.86 33.34 -20.94
N VAL A 935 -37.55 33.32 -21.23
CA VAL A 935 -36.56 32.45 -20.58
C VAL A 935 -36.57 32.61 -19.06
N ASP A 936 -36.46 33.83 -18.55
CA ASP A 936 -36.46 34.08 -17.10
C ASP A 936 -37.80 33.69 -16.47
N THR A 937 -38.93 33.95 -17.13
CA THR A 937 -40.25 33.55 -16.63
C THR A 937 -40.35 32.03 -16.52
N ALA A 938 -39.97 31.28 -17.55
CA ALA A 938 -39.97 29.81 -17.51
C ALA A 938 -39.00 29.26 -16.44
N TYR A 939 -37.82 29.86 -16.30
CA TYR A 939 -36.85 29.47 -15.27
C TYR A 939 -37.35 29.77 -13.85
N TYR A 940 -37.99 30.91 -13.61
CA TYR A 940 -38.58 31.23 -12.31
C TYR A 940 -39.78 30.33 -11.96
N GLU A 941 -40.56 29.85 -12.93
CA GLU A 941 -41.57 28.82 -12.69
C GLU A 941 -40.93 27.51 -12.19
N VAL A 942 -39.82 27.05 -12.79
CA VAL A 942 -39.05 25.89 -12.31
C VAL A 942 -38.54 26.10 -10.87
N LEU A 943 -38.05 27.31 -10.55
CA LEU A 943 -37.52 27.63 -9.21
C LEU A 943 -38.58 27.67 -8.09
N LYS A 944 -39.88 27.62 -8.40
CA LYS A 944 -40.93 27.38 -7.39
C LYS A 944 -40.93 25.95 -6.86
N TRP A 945 -40.34 25.01 -7.60
CA TRP A 945 -40.38 23.57 -7.31
C TRP A 945 -39.01 22.98 -6.94
N LEU A 946 -37.94 23.50 -7.51
CA LEU A 946 -36.57 23.03 -7.32
C LEU A 946 -35.61 24.19 -7.00
N GLU A 947 -34.62 23.93 -6.16
CA GLU A 947 -33.51 24.88 -6.02
C GLU A 947 -32.66 24.92 -7.30
N ALA A 948 -32.10 26.09 -7.62
CA ALA A 948 -31.14 26.29 -8.71
C ALA A 948 -29.83 25.46 -8.61
N THR A 949 -29.72 24.59 -7.61
CA THR A 949 -28.57 23.70 -7.40
C THR A 949 -28.96 22.23 -7.26
N ASP A 950 -30.22 21.88 -7.54
CA ASP A 950 -30.69 20.50 -7.67
C ASP A 950 -30.15 19.85 -8.95
N SER A 951 -29.77 18.57 -8.85
CA SER A 951 -29.30 17.72 -9.95
C SER A 951 -30.13 17.81 -11.24
N LYS A 952 -31.46 17.95 -11.18
CA LYS A 952 -32.33 18.06 -12.36
C LYS A 952 -32.15 19.37 -13.14
N VAL A 953 -31.62 20.44 -12.52
CA VAL A 953 -31.59 21.78 -13.11
C VAL A 953 -30.20 22.41 -13.17
N LEU A 954 -29.13 21.72 -12.74
CA LEU A 954 -27.76 22.27 -12.78
C LEU A 954 -27.34 22.75 -14.18
N ILE A 955 -27.66 21.98 -15.23
CA ILE A 955 -27.36 22.35 -16.63
C ILE A 955 -28.24 23.52 -17.08
N LEU A 956 -29.54 23.49 -16.81
CA LEU A 956 -30.48 24.58 -17.10
C LEU A 956 -30.05 25.90 -16.43
N SER A 957 -29.67 25.86 -15.15
CA SER A 957 -29.15 27.00 -14.39
C SER A 957 -27.82 27.53 -14.95
N ALA A 958 -26.97 26.65 -15.50
CA ALA A 958 -25.76 27.07 -16.21
C ALA A 958 -26.11 27.78 -17.53
N LYS A 959 -27.01 27.22 -18.34
CA LYS A 959 -27.47 27.84 -19.59
C LYS A 959 -28.15 29.20 -19.35
N GLN A 960 -29.03 29.31 -18.34
CA GLN A 960 -29.66 30.58 -17.93
C GLN A 960 -28.62 31.62 -17.51
N ALA A 961 -27.59 31.20 -16.77
CA ALA A 961 -26.49 32.10 -16.41
C ALA A 961 -25.69 32.57 -17.64
N VAL A 962 -25.49 31.72 -18.66
CA VAL A 962 -24.85 32.11 -19.93
C VAL A 962 -25.70 33.09 -20.73
N ALA A 963 -27.03 32.93 -20.79
CA ALA A 963 -27.93 33.86 -21.46
C ALA A 963 -27.88 35.30 -20.88
N HIS A 964 -27.52 35.43 -19.60
CA HIS A 964 -27.26 36.69 -18.91
C HIS A 964 -25.78 37.12 -18.88
N ALA A 965 -24.89 36.45 -19.62
CA ALA A 965 -23.43 36.63 -19.56
C ALA A 965 -22.81 36.50 -18.14
N HIS A 966 -23.50 35.83 -17.20
CA HIS A 966 -23.04 35.57 -15.84
C HIS A 966 -22.12 34.34 -15.79
N TYR A 967 -21.01 34.34 -16.54
CA TYR A 967 -20.13 33.17 -16.72
C TYR A 967 -19.59 32.60 -15.40
N GLY A 968 -19.32 33.44 -14.38
CA GLY A 968 -18.94 32.97 -13.04
C GLY A 968 -20.03 32.17 -12.31
N ARG A 969 -21.31 32.47 -12.53
CA ARG A 969 -22.44 31.65 -12.06
C ARG A 969 -22.53 30.36 -12.88
N ALA A 970 -22.41 30.44 -14.20
CA ALA A 970 -22.42 29.26 -15.07
C ALA A 970 -21.33 28.24 -14.66
N LEU A 971 -20.09 28.71 -14.45
CA LEU A 971 -18.97 27.89 -14.00
C LEU A 971 -19.22 27.25 -12.61
N LYS A 972 -19.87 27.97 -11.69
CA LYS A 972 -20.28 27.42 -10.38
C LYS A 972 -21.28 26.27 -10.53
N TYR A 973 -22.26 26.39 -11.43
CA TYR A 973 -23.22 25.32 -11.69
C TYR A 973 -22.59 24.13 -12.41
N LEU A 974 -21.77 24.34 -13.44
CA LEU A 974 -21.04 23.26 -14.13
C LEU A 974 -20.12 22.50 -13.16
N ARG A 975 -19.37 23.20 -12.29
CA ARG A 975 -18.52 22.55 -11.29
C ARG A 975 -19.34 21.68 -10.32
N LYS A 976 -20.50 22.16 -9.86
CA LYS A 976 -21.40 21.35 -9.03
C LYS A 976 -22.01 20.18 -9.82
N ALA A 977 -22.19 20.29 -11.14
CA ALA A 977 -22.57 19.16 -12.00
C ALA A 977 -21.43 18.13 -12.10
N SER A 978 -20.17 18.56 -12.28
CA SER A 978 -19.00 17.65 -12.26
C SER A 978 -18.87 16.85 -10.94
N ASP A 979 -19.35 17.40 -9.83
CA ASP A 979 -19.41 16.74 -8.51
C ASP A 979 -20.67 15.86 -8.31
N ASP A 980 -21.70 16.03 -9.14
CA ASP A 980 -22.98 15.30 -9.05
C ASP A 980 -22.90 13.93 -9.74
N LYS A 981 -23.52 12.89 -9.17
CA LYS A 981 -23.44 11.53 -9.73
C LYS A 981 -23.98 11.44 -11.17
N ASN A 982 -24.91 12.30 -11.56
CA ASN A 982 -25.55 12.26 -12.87
C ASN A 982 -24.67 12.84 -13.99
N PHE A 983 -23.69 13.68 -13.67
CA PHE A 983 -22.80 14.33 -14.65
C PHE A 983 -21.29 14.21 -14.31
N ALA A 984 -20.94 13.55 -13.21
CA ALA A 984 -19.56 13.25 -12.85
C ALA A 984 -18.86 12.47 -13.97
N ASN A 985 -17.64 12.89 -14.28
CA ASN A 985 -16.83 12.33 -15.37
C ASN A 985 -17.46 12.49 -16.77
N ASN A 986 -18.27 13.53 -16.99
CA ASN A 986 -18.76 13.89 -18.31
C ASN A 986 -17.82 14.88 -19.02
N LEU A 987 -17.23 14.43 -20.14
CA LEU A 987 -16.29 15.22 -20.95
C LEU A 987 -16.91 16.52 -21.49
N VAL A 988 -18.21 16.51 -21.83
CA VAL A 988 -18.93 17.67 -22.40
C VAL A 988 -19.08 18.78 -21.36
N VAL A 989 -19.38 18.41 -20.10
CA VAL A 989 -19.49 19.36 -18.97
C VAL A 989 -18.15 20.01 -18.65
N GLU A 990 -17.06 19.23 -18.67
CA GLU A 990 -15.71 19.77 -18.45
C GLU A 990 -15.22 20.62 -19.64
N ALA A 991 -15.52 20.24 -20.88
CA ALA A 991 -15.22 21.05 -22.06
C ALA A 991 -15.96 22.40 -22.02
N ALA A 992 -17.25 22.41 -21.69
CA ALA A 992 -18.03 23.63 -21.52
C ALA A 992 -17.50 24.54 -20.38
N ALA A 993 -16.94 23.94 -19.33
CA ALA A 993 -16.25 24.69 -18.27
C ALA A 993 -14.92 25.31 -18.75
N VAL A 994 -14.17 24.63 -19.64
CA VAL A 994 -12.99 25.21 -20.30
C VAL A 994 -13.40 26.40 -21.17
N GLU A 995 -14.39 26.25 -22.05
CA GLU A 995 -14.81 27.34 -22.94
C GLU A 995 -15.28 28.59 -22.15
N LEU A 996 -16.00 28.41 -21.03
CA LEU A 996 -16.39 29.52 -20.15
C LEU A 996 -15.19 30.23 -19.49
N VAL A 997 -14.15 29.48 -19.14
CA VAL A 997 -12.92 30.03 -18.54
C VAL A 997 -12.09 30.78 -19.59
N GLU A 998 -12.13 30.36 -20.86
CA GLU A 998 -11.57 31.12 -21.98
C GLU A 998 -12.36 32.39 -22.27
N GLN A 999 -13.69 32.34 -22.22
CA GLN A 999 -14.55 33.52 -22.38
C GLN A 999 -14.33 34.57 -21.28
N LEU A 1000 -13.82 34.15 -20.11
CA LEU A 1000 -13.37 35.02 -19.01
C LEU A 1000 -11.93 35.53 -19.18
N GLY A 1001 -11.22 35.16 -20.26
CA GLY A 1001 -9.82 35.52 -20.51
C GLY A 1001 -8.80 34.77 -19.63
N TRP A 1002 -9.22 33.75 -18.88
CA TRP A 1002 -8.37 33.04 -17.91
C TRP A 1002 -7.56 31.91 -18.56
N VAL A 1003 -6.79 32.23 -19.60
CA VAL A 1003 -6.04 31.27 -20.44
C VAL A 1003 -5.17 30.30 -19.63
N HIS A 1004 -4.55 30.77 -18.54
CA HIS A 1004 -3.74 29.93 -17.65
C HIS A 1004 -4.57 28.84 -16.92
N ILE A 1005 -5.83 29.14 -16.56
CA ILE A 1005 -6.76 28.18 -15.97
C ILE A 1005 -7.29 27.24 -17.05
N ALA A 1006 -7.65 27.75 -18.23
CA ALA A 1006 -8.13 26.93 -19.35
C ALA A 1006 -7.09 25.89 -19.79
N ASN A 1007 -5.82 26.29 -19.90
CA ASN A 1007 -4.72 25.37 -20.22
C ASN A 1007 -4.49 24.32 -19.12
N ASN A 1008 -4.60 24.70 -17.85
CA ASN A 1008 -4.52 23.74 -16.74
C ASN A 1008 -5.69 22.74 -16.77
N LEU A 1009 -6.92 23.19 -17.03
CA LEU A 1009 -8.10 22.32 -17.15
C LEU A 1009 -7.96 21.35 -18.35
N ARG A 1010 -7.50 21.82 -19.51
CA ARG A 1010 -7.18 20.93 -20.67
C ARG A 1010 -6.17 19.86 -20.30
N ASN A 1011 -5.08 20.24 -19.63
CA ASN A 1011 -4.05 19.28 -19.17
C ASN A 1011 -4.63 18.26 -18.17
N GLN A 1012 -5.55 18.68 -17.30
CA GLN A 1012 -6.27 17.78 -16.40
C GLN A 1012 -7.18 16.81 -17.17
N MET A 1013 -7.90 17.28 -18.20
CA MET A 1013 -8.74 16.43 -19.05
C MET A 1013 -7.92 15.33 -19.76
N ILE A 1014 -6.73 15.66 -20.30
CA ILE A 1014 -5.82 14.69 -20.93
C ILE A 1014 -5.37 13.59 -19.94
N ILE A 1015 -5.16 13.94 -18.67
CA ILE A 1015 -4.78 12.99 -17.63
C ILE A 1015 -5.98 12.16 -17.15
N LYS A 1016 -7.16 12.78 -17.07
CA LYS A 1016 -8.41 12.22 -16.57
C LYS A 1016 -9.06 11.25 -17.56
N TYR A 1017 -9.20 11.64 -18.82
CA TYR A 1017 -9.85 10.86 -19.87
C TYR A 1017 -8.79 10.16 -20.71
N ARG A 1018 -8.42 8.94 -20.31
CA ARG A 1018 -7.41 8.15 -21.03
C ARG A 1018 -8.05 7.12 -21.94
N ASN A 1019 -7.51 7.01 -23.15
CA ASN A 1019 -7.86 5.95 -24.09
C ASN A 1019 -7.64 4.56 -23.49
N ASP A 1020 -6.57 4.38 -22.70
CA ASP A 1020 -6.29 3.12 -22.00
C ASP A 1020 -5.67 3.26 -20.62
N TYR A 1021 -5.78 2.17 -19.85
CA TYR A 1021 -5.17 2.04 -18.53
C TYR A 1021 -3.65 2.09 -18.62
N ARG A 1022 -3.01 2.67 -17.60
CA ARG A 1022 -1.55 2.61 -17.43
C ARG A 1022 -1.08 1.15 -17.42
N LEU A 1023 0.06 0.89 -18.09
CA LEU A 1023 0.76 -0.39 -18.04
C LEU A 1023 1.44 -0.62 -16.69
N PHE A 1024 1.71 -1.89 -16.38
CA PHE A 1024 2.54 -2.34 -15.26
C PHE A 1024 4.06 -2.33 -15.60
#